data_AF-A0A395KXX8-F1
#
_entry.id   AF-A0A395KXX8-F1
#
_cell.length_a   1.000
_cell.length_b   1.000
_cell.length_c   1.000
_cell.angle_alpha   90.00
_cell.angle_beta   90.00
_cell.angle_gamma   90.00
#
_symmetry.space_group_name_H-M   'P 1'
#
loop_
_entity.id
_entity.type
_entity.pdbx_description
1 polymer ?
#
loop_
_entity_poly.entity_id
_entity_poly.type
_entity_poly.pdbx_seq_one_letter_code
_entity_poly.pdbx_strand_id
1 'polypeptide(L)'
;MAKEGRIITFYSFKGGVGRTMALANTAFLAAQNGHRVLVMDWDLEAPGLAYYFRGLMEGAELKNLKESRGILNLMWDWSQSVAEAKSPQQLDRTISDYESGQVFDELVRPIMAHDDLPIDAALDYVGAGSPLIDTPEPKPYEDALAHFSWPGFFNECAGGILLQAFRDWAKSNYDFVFIDSRTGMADVAGICTMQIPDTVALCFILNRQNIDGVAKVAAAIRTRREDRIELRAVPMRAVGVGASLESDATARALLQLSKIGGFSPDAAQEDFKALSVNAAQDLPYYETLAPFVAQDPALDYLTLNYLRLASQLLKVPLDIPSFEPEWLAAVQRRLRPTHATVEYVTKLKGAEPSRAVDELSRLIESAFEDELDGAELDDEYVSALVDTALGLADYSDSPFGAVEMLNRTVDLLRALTAGQPSKWKHSLTWAIERYLSELNFYLEPSEELALLEELDGLLATATTVNARLRRISNRRRVARIYLNENEADAANQTVGDLIKLIKDFRETSVAARVSPEQLEEVIVGDVDVSLLRGEILHVQGHPEKSVKEFRGGLRKVEEAPAGFRPELLRLQYDLHSRLAKAPVQIVGIEEAADHAIQAVRAVSWSGGTNALVVHFVDLAQAVLAPRDASIVFDFLDAAFGDERRGHAQFANYYGRHPRTATVFLKILTQCAKQLSTMQRPRVQLLLRQMATIANLVYANLDRKKHTIGEKTLVDVREHLLDLGEIIQQVGVPFEFISISRPRRPRPQ
;
A
#
# COMPACT_ATOMS: atom_id res chain seq x y z
N MET A 1 -4.60 -50.29 28.01
CA MET A 1 -5.02 -49.19 28.92
C MET A 1 -4.82 -47.91 28.15
N ALA A 2 -5.84 -47.05 28.03
CA ALA A 2 -5.65 -45.74 27.41
C ALA A 2 -4.56 -44.98 28.18
N LYS A 3 -3.63 -44.35 27.47
CA LYS A 3 -2.54 -43.60 28.08
C LYS A 3 -3.14 -42.34 28.70
N GLU A 4 -3.05 -42.20 30.01
CA GLU A 4 -3.54 -41.02 30.73
C GLU A 4 -2.74 -39.78 30.29
N GLY A 5 -3.42 -38.67 30.01
CA GLY A 5 -2.80 -37.41 29.61
C GLY A 5 -1.83 -36.87 30.66
N ARG A 6 -0.89 -36.00 30.27
CA ARG A 6 0.11 -35.47 31.20
C ARG A 6 0.05 -33.95 31.30
N ILE A 7 -0.04 -33.44 32.53
CA ILE A 7 -0.06 -31.99 32.79
C ILE A 7 1.33 -31.47 33.14
N ILE A 8 1.79 -30.48 32.38
CA ILE A 8 3.13 -29.90 32.48
C ILE A 8 3.00 -28.39 32.71
N THR A 9 3.43 -27.94 33.89
CA THR A 9 3.49 -26.50 34.19
C THR A 9 4.83 -25.94 33.78
N PHE A 10 4.83 -24.86 33.02
CA PHE A 10 5.99 -24.00 32.85
C PHE A 10 5.98 -22.96 33.96
N TYR A 11 7.03 -22.93 34.78
CA TYR A 11 7.16 -22.06 35.94
C TYR A 11 8.46 -21.26 35.89
N SER A 12 8.45 -20.02 36.39
CA SER A 12 9.67 -19.25 36.61
C SER A 12 9.59 -18.36 37.83
N PHE A 13 10.72 -18.20 38.54
CA PHE A 13 10.79 -17.34 39.73
C PHE A 13 10.67 -15.83 39.41
N LYS A 14 11.09 -15.42 38.20
CA LYS A 14 11.00 -14.03 37.72
C LYS A 14 10.44 -13.98 36.30
N GLY A 15 9.75 -12.89 35.98
CA GLY A 15 9.32 -12.56 34.62
C GLY A 15 10.48 -12.31 33.65
N GLY A 16 10.19 -12.38 32.36
CA GLY A 16 11.15 -12.05 31.28
C GLY A 16 12.20 -13.13 31.00
N VAL A 17 11.99 -14.37 31.45
CA VAL A 17 12.91 -15.49 31.20
C VAL A 17 12.57 -16.29 29.93
N GLY A 18 11.41 -16.05 29.30
CA GLY A 18 10.96 -16.77 28.09
C GLY A 18 10.08 -17.99 28.36
N ARG A 19 9.48 -18.09 29.55
CA ARG A 19 8.60 -19.20 29.98
C ARG A 19 7.39 -19.41 29.04
N THR A 20 6.58 -18.37 28.87
CA THR A 20 5.36 -18.41 28.04
C THR A 20 5.69 -18.77 26.59
N MET A 21 6.78 -18.21 26.04
CA MET A 21 7.26 -18.55 24.71
C MET A 21 7.65 -20.04 24.59
N ALA A 22 8.35 -20.59 25.59
CA ALA A 22 8.73 -21.99 25.61
C ALA A 22 7.51 -22.92 25.67
N LEU A 23 6.49 -22.55 26.45
CA LEU A 23 5.22 -23.26 26.51
C LEU A 23 4.53 -23.24 25.15
N ALA A 24 4.34 -22.05 24.56
CA ALA A 24 3.61 -21.87 23.31
C ALA A 24 4.26 -22.65 22.15
N ASN A 25 5.60 -22.60 22.04
CA ASN A 25 6.32 -23.38 21.03
C ASN A 25 6.24 -24.89 21.27
N THR A 26 6.33 -25.34 22.53
CA THR A 26 6.18 -26.77 22.86
C THR A 26 4.79 -27.28 22.50
N ALA A 27 3.76 -26.50 22.81
CA ALA A 27 2.37 -26.82 22.52
C ALA A 27 2.10 -26.92 21.02
N PHE A 28 2.53 -25.92 20.27
CA PHE A 28 2.39 -25.89 18.82
C PHE A 28 3.08 -27.07 18.14
N LEU A 29 4.34 -27.35 18.49
CA LEU A 29 5.09 -28.46 17.93
C LEU A 29 4.43 -29.81 18.25
N ALA A 30 3.93 -30.00 19.48
CA ALA A 30 3.22 -31.21 19.84
C ALA A 30 1.92 -31.39 19.04
N ALA A 31 1.11 -30.34 18.89
CA ALA A 31 -0.14 -30.39 18.12
C ALA A 31 0.11 -30.70 16.64
N GLN A 32 1.10 -30.03 16.03
CA GLN A 32 1.55 -30.27 14.66
C GLN A 32 2.10 -31.67 14.42
N ASN A 33 2.51 -32.37 15.48
CA ASN A 33 2.95 -33.77 15.44
C ASN A 33 1.84 -34.76 15.83
N GLY A 34 0.58 -34.35 15.78
CA GLY A 34 -0.57 -35.26 15.90
C GLY A 34 -1.06 -35.48 17.33
N HIS A 35 -0.70 -34.62 18.28
CA HIS A 35 -1.15 -34.74 19.66
C HIS A 35 -2.35 -33.83 19.96
N ARG A 36 -3.22 -34.27 20.87
CA ARG A 36 -4.27 -33.43 21.45
C ARG A 36 -3.65 -32.61 22.57
N VAL A 37 -3.57 -31.30 22.36
CA VAL A 37 -2.89 -30.36 23.24
C VAL A 37 -3.87 -29.33 23.78
N LEU A 38 -3.85 -29.14 25.10
CA LEU A 38 -4.55 -28.05 25.78
C LEU A 38 -3.53 -27.12 26.42
N VAL A 39 -3.66 -25.82 26.19
CA VAL A 39 -2.87 -24.78 26.86
C VAL A 39 -3.77 -23.93 27.77
N MET A 40 -3.27 -23.57 28.95
CA MET A 40 -4.02 -22.80 29.94
C MET A 40 -3.19 -21.61 30.43
N ASP A 41 -3.77 -20.41 30.36
CA ASP A 41 -3.17 -19.21 30.92
C ASP A 41 -3.60 -19.03 32.38
N TRP A 42 -2.72 -19.44 33.31
CA TRP A 42 -2.91 -19.27 34.75
C TRP A 42 -2.23 -18.01 35.29
N ASP A 43 -1.64 -17.17 34.43
CA ASP A 43 -1.10 -15.86 34.83
C ASP A 43 -2.25 -14.85 34.94
N LEU A 44 -3.07 -14.99 35.98
CA LEU A 44 -4.28 -14.18 36.15
C LEU A 44 -3.97 -12.67 36.30
N GLU A 45 -2.78 -12.31 36.80
CA GLU A 45 -2.41 -10.89 36.98
C GLU A 45 -1.96 -10.22 35.68
N ALA A 46 -1.35 -10.96 34.76
CA ALA A 46 -0.89 -10.42 33.47
C ALA A 46 -0.94 -11.53 32.40
N PRO A 47 -2.15 -11.93 31.96
CA PRO A 47 -2.31 -13.00 30.98
C PRO A 47 -1.71 -12.56 29.64
N GLY A 48 -1.00 -13.49 29.01
CA GLY A 48 -0.15 -13.19 27.87
C GLY A 48 -0.02 -14.33 26.86
N LEU A 49 -0.53 -15.51 27.16
CA LEU A 49 -0.30 -16.70 26.34
C LEU A 49 -0.97 -16.60 24.96
N ALA A 50 -2.17 -16.04 24.88
CA ALA A 50 -2.90 -15.86 23.62
C ALA A 50 -2.13 -15.04 22.58
N TYR A 51 -1.27 -14.09 22.99
CA TYR A 51 -0.52 -13.26 22.05
C TYR A 51 0.44 -14.08 21.18
N TYR A 52 1.01 -15.18 21.70
CA TYR A 52 1.91 -16.05 20.93
C TYR A 52 1.21 -16.80 19.80
N PHE A 53 -0.11 -16.95 19.88
CA PHE A 53 -0.91 -17.67 18.90
C PHE A 53 -1.61 -16.76 17.89
N ARG A 54 -1.44 -15.42 18.00
CA ARG A 54 -2.12 -14.43 17.15
C ARG A 54 -2.00 -14.72 15.64
N GLY A 55 -0.84 -15.19 15.18
CA GLY A 55 -0.61 -15.47 13.76
C GLY A 55 -1.46 -16.61 13.19
N LEU A 56 -1.98 -17.49 14.05
CA LEU A 56 -2.75 -18.67 13.67
C LEU A 56 -4.23 -18.40 13.45
N MET A 57 -4.73 -17.23 13.87
CA MET A 57 -6.17 -16.93 13.93
C MET A 57 -6.50 -15.68 13.12
N GLU A 58 -7.73 -15.60 12.62
CA GLU A 58 -8.25 -14.38 11.99
C GLU A 58 -8.71 -13.34 13.02
N GLY A 59 -8.92 -12.10 12.59
CA GLY A 59 -9.23 -10.97 13.49
C GLY A 59 -10.48 -11.19 14.35
N ALA A 60 -11.56 -11.71 13.76
CA ALA A 60 -12.80 -12.00 14.47
C ALA A 60 -12.63 -13.13 15.51
N GLU A 61 -11.87 -14.17 15.18
CA GLU A 61 -11.60 -15.30 16.08
C GLU A 61 -10.72 -14.87 17.27
N LEU A 62 -9.73 -14.02 17.02
CA LEU A 62 -8.88 -13.45 18.06
C LEU A 62 -9.68 -12.60 19.06
N LYS A 63 -10.65 -11.82 18.57
CA LYS A 63 -11.57 -11.07 19.44
C LYS A 63 -12.40 -12.01 20.30
N ASN A 64 -12.99 -13.03 19.69
CA ASN A 64 -13.75 -14.05 20.41
C ASN A 64 -12.90 -14.79 21.47
N LEU A 65 -11.62 -15.04 21.18
CA LEU A 65 -10.68 -15.65 22.13
C LEU A 65 -10.45 -14.74 23.35
N LYS A 66 -10.27 -13.43 23.13
CA LYS A 66 -10.08 -12.45 24.22
C LYS A 66 -11.33 -12.24 25.06
N GLU A 67 -12.51 -12.37 24.47
CA GLU A 67 -13.80 -12.23 25.15
C GLU A 67 -14.27 -13.53 25.83
N SER A 68 -13.59 -14.64 25.55
CA SER A 68 -13.98 -15.96 26.06
C SER A 68 -13.83 -16.07 27.58
N ARG A 69 -14.72 -16.87 28.18
CA ARG A 69 -14.65 -17.24 29.59
C ARG A 69 -13.35 -18.02 29.86
N GLY A 70 -12.81 -17.87 31.07
CA GLY A 70 -11.55 -18.51 31.45
C GLY A 70 -11.50 -19.01 32.88
N ILE A 71 -10.28 -19.24 33.38
CA ILE A 71 -9.99 -19.81 34.71
C ILE A 71 -10.67 -19.01 35.85
N LEU A 72 -10.62 -17.68 35.81
CA LEU A 72 -11.22 -16.85 36.86
C LEU A 72 -12.76 -16.92 36.85
N ASN A 73 -13.38 -17.00 35.66
CA ASN A 73 -14.82 -17.23 35.54
C ASN A 73 -15.19 -18.54 36.24
N LEU A 74 -14.50 -19.63 35.90
CA LEU A 74 -14.73 -20.96 36.44
C LEU A 74 -14.67 -20.98 37.98
N MET A 75 -13.71 -20.27 38.57
CA MET A 75 -13.56 -20.19 40.02
C MET A 75 -14.68 -19.41 40.71
N TRP A 76 -15.14 -18.32 40.09
CA TRP A 76 -16.30 -17.56 40.57
C TRP A 76 -17.59 -18.35 40.43
N ASP A 77 -17.80 -19.04 39.32
CA ASP A 77 -18.97 -19.89 39.08
C ASP A 77 -19.07 -20.98 40.13
N TRP A 78 -17.95 -21.66 40.41
CA TRP A 78 -17.88 -22.69 41.44
C TRP A 78 -18.19 -22.12 42.83
N SER A 79 -17.54 -21.02 43.21
CA SER A 79 -17.71 -20.42 44.54
C SER A 79 -19.16 -20.01 44.79
N GLN A 80 -19.82 -19.45 43.77
CA GLN A 80 -21.24 -19.09 43.84
C GLN A 80 -22.14 -20.32 43.89
N SER A 81 -21.90 -21.31 43.03
CA SER A 81 -22.70 -22.54 42.98
C SER A 81 -22.66 -23.31 44.31
N VAL A 82 -21.51 -23.32 44.98
CA VAL A 82 -21.36 -23.93 46.31
C VAL A 82 -22.02 -23.09 47.39
N ALA A 83 -21.87 -21.76 47.36
CA ALA A 83 -22.49 -20.87 48.35
C ALA A 83 -24.03 -20.84 48.26
N GLU A 84 -24.60 -21.03 47.07
CA GLU A 84 -26.05 -21.04 46.83
C GLU A 84 -26.72 -22.38 47.14
N ALA A 85 -25.95 -23.47 47.27
CA ALA A 85 -26.49 -24.79 47.58
C ALA A 85 -27.12 -24.82 48.99
N LYS A 86 -28.44 -24.95 49.07
CA LYS A 86 -29.22 -24.92 50.34
C LYS A 86 -29.41 -26.29 50.95
N SER A 87 -29.02 -27.37 50.27
CA SER A 87 -29.08 -28.73 50.78
C SER A 87 -27.92 -29.59 50.28
N PRO A 88 -27.57 -30.69 50.99
CA PRO A 88 -26.55 -31.63 50.54
C PRO A 88 -26.81 -32.19 49.14
N GLN A 89 -28.08 -32.47 48.80
CA GLN A 89 -28.43 -32.99 47.48
C GLN A 89 -28.23 -31.99 46.35
N GLN A 90 -28.30 -30.68 46.62
CA GLN A 90 -27.98 -29.66 45.63
C GLN A 90 -26.47 -29.55 45.45
N LEU A 91 -25.71 -29.60 46.54
CA LEU A 91 -24.24 -29.59 46.49
C LEU A 91 -23.69 -30.81 45.74
N ASP A 92 -24.23 -32.01 45.99
CA ASP A 92 -23.83 -33.24 45.29
C ASP A 92 -24.09 -33.15 43.78
N ARG A 93 -25.19 -32.49 43.37
CA ARG A 93 -25.47 -32.22 41.95
C ARG A 93 -24.45 -31.26 41.35
N THR A 94 -24.18 -30.14 42.02
CA THR A 94 -23.14 -29.20 41.60
C THR A 94 -21.81 -29.93 41.41
N ILE A 95 -21.38 -30.75 42.37
CA ILE A 95 -20.14 -31.53 42.24
C ILE A 95 -20.21 -32.45 41.01
N SER A 96 -21.29 -33.21 40.84
CA SER A 96 -21.48 -34.11 39.71
C SER A 96 -21.47 -33.40 38.36
N ASP A 97 -21.99 -32.18 38.27
CA ASP A 97 -22.04 -31.40 37.03
C ASP A 97 -20.62 -31.01 36.58
N TYR A 98 -19.74 -30.62 37.52
CA TYR A 98 -18.33 -30.34 37.22
C TYR A 98 -17.53 -31.62 36.98
N GLU A 99 -17.80 -32.71 37.70
CA GLU A 99 -17.18 -34.02 37.45
C GLU A 99 -17.57 -34.61 36.08
N SER A 100 -18.70 -34.21 35.51
CA SER A 100 -19.12 -34.62 34.16
C SER A 100 -18.21 -34.08 33.05
N GLY A 101 -17.53 -32.96 33.29
CA GLY A 101 -16.65 -32.30 32.35
C GLY A 101 -17.31 -31.27 31.42
N GLN A 102 -18.64 -31.22 31.32
CA GLN A 102 -19.35 -30.35 30.37
C GLN A 102 -18.99 -28.86 30.55
N VAL A 103 -18.86 -28.39 31.79
CA VAL A 103 -18.48 -27.00 32.11
C VAL A 103 -17.09 -26.65 31.55
N PHE A 104 -16.18 -27.62 31.52
CA PHE A 104 -14.83 -27.42 31.00
C PHE A 104 -14.81 -27.42 29.47
N ASP A 105 -15.64 -28.24 28.81
CA ASP A 105 -15.79 -28.21 27.36
C ASP A 105 -16.29 -26.83 26.86
N GLU A 106 -17.19 -26.19 27.61
CA GLU A 106 -17.70 -24.85 27.30
C GLU A 106 -16.64 -23.73 27.45
N LEU A 107 -15.56 -23.96 28.19
CA LEU A 107 -14.44 -23.04 28.37
C LEU A 107 -13.40 -23.13 27.26
N VAL A 108 -13.30 -24.27 26.58
CA VAL A 108 -12.28 -24.54 25.57
C VAL A 108 -12.52 -23.72 24.31
N ARG A 109 -11.45 -23.11 23.78
CA ARG A 109 -11.46 -22.44 22.47
C ARG A 109 -10.35 -23.03 21.60
N PRO A 110 -10.65 -23.48 20.36
CA PRO A 110 -9.62 -23.93 19.44
C PRO A 110 -8.77 -22.75 18.97
N ILE A 111 -7.44 -22.95 18.93
CA ILE A 111 -6.48 -21.96 18.41
C ILE A 111 -6.27 -22.15 16.90
N MET A 112 -6.42 -23.37 16.42
CA MET A 112 -6.22 -23.75 15.02
C MET A 112 -7.41 -24.53 14.50
N ALA A 113 -7.74 -24.33 13.23
CA ALA A 113 -8.74 -25.13 12.54
C ALA A 113 -8.28 -26.60 12.45
N HIS A 114 -9.23 -27.53 12.54
CA HIS A 114 -8.93 -28.96 12.41
C HIS A 114 -8.26 -29.32 11.08
N ASP A 115 -8.56 -28.58 10.00
CA ASP A 115 -7.99 -28.81 8.67
C ASP A 115 -6.50 -28.43 8.59
N ASP A 116 -6.02 -27.58 9.49
CA ASP A 116 -4.62 -27.14 9.57
C ASP A 116 -3.78 -28.03 10.51
N LEU A 117 -4.40 -29.05 11.12
CA LEU A 117 -3.76 -29.99 12.04
C LEU A 117 -3.84 -31.43 11.51
N PRO A 118 -2.92 -32.31 11.91
CA PRO A 118 -3.06 -33.74 11.63
C PRO A 118 -4.37 -34.31 12.18
N ILE A 119 -4.86 -35.39 11.57
CA ILE A 119 -6.09 -36.09 11.99
C ILE A 119 -6.00 -36.45 13.48
N ASP A 120 -7.10 -36.22 14.21
CA ASP A 120 -7.24 -36.43 15.66
C ASP A 120 -6.36 -35.54 16.57
N ALA A 121 -5.65 -34.56 16.02
CA ALA A 121 -4.88 -33.58 16.78
C ALA A 121 -5.72 -32.35 17.16
N ALA A 122 -5.28 -31.64 18.19
CA ALA A 122 -5.94 -30.43 18.66
C ALA A 122 -4.91 -29.47 19.28
N LEU A 123 -5.14 -28.17 19.11
CA LEU A 123 -4.46 -27.13 19.86
C LEU A 123 -5.51 -26.20 20.45
N ASP A 124 -5.85 -26.47 21.70
CA ASP A 124 -6.96 -25.85 22.40
C ASP A 124 -6.47 -24.94 23.52
N TYR A 125 -7.24 -23.91 23.83
CA TYR A 125 -6.90 -22.86 24.78
C TYR A 125 -7.99 -22.62 25.81
N VAL A 126 -7.55 -22.41 27.05
CA VAL A 126 -8.35 -21.84 28.13
C VAL A 126 -7.63 -20.59 28.65
N GLY A 127 -8.29 -19.44 28.52
CA GLY A 127 -7.74 -18.16 28.96
C GLY A 127 -7.87 -17.90 30.46
N ALA A 128 -7.28 -16.79 30.91
CA ALA A 128 -7.36 -16.38 32.30
C ALA A 128 -8.78 -15.95 32.72
N GLY A 129 -9.53 -15.28 31.84
CA GLY A 129 -10.91 -14.88 32.07
C GLY A 129 -11.44 -13.91 31.02
N SER A 130 -12.75 -13.75 30.95
CA SER A 130 -13.40 -12.77 30.09
C SER A 130 -13.26 -11.34 30.66
N PRO A 131 -13.38 -10.28 29.82
CA PRO A 131 -13.30 -8.89 30.28
C PRO A 131 -14.31 -8.51 31.36
N LEU A 132 -15.47 -9.19 31.37
CA LEU A 132 -16.49 -9.09 32.40
C LEU A 132 -16.68 -10.47 33.05
N ILE A 133 -16.61 -10.53 34.38
CA ILE A 133 -16.80 -11.76 35.17
C ILE A 133 -18.16 -11.72 35.86
N ASP A 134 -18.91 -12.81 35.75
CA ASP A 134 -20.22 -13.01 36.38
C ASP A 134 -20.07 -13.30 37.88
N THR A 135 -19.62 -12.31 38.66
CA THR A 135 -19.74 -12.35 40.12
C THR A 135 -21.19 -12.02 40.53
N PRO A 136 -21.60 -12.13 41.82
CA PRO A 136 -22.97 -11.80 42.24
C PRO A 136 -23.44 -10.41 41.78
N GLU A 137 -22.49 -9.48 41.64
CA GLU A 137 -22.65 -8.26 40.83
C GLU A 137 -21.60 -8.31 39.71
N PRO A 138 -21.95 -8.36 38.42
CA PRO A 138 -20.96 -8.46 37.34
C PRO A 138 -19.88 -7.36 37.44
N LYS A 139 -18.60 -7.77 37.35
CA LYS A 139 -17.44 -6.88 37.54
C LYS A 139 -16.45 -7.01 36.38
N PRO A 140 -15.73 -5.92 36.03
CA PRO A 140 -14.56 -6.02 35.16
C PRO A 140 -13.55 -7.03 35.70
N TYR A 141 -12.77 -7.63 34.80
CA TYR A 141 -11.80 -8.69 35.11
C TYR A 141 -10.88 -8.34 36.29
N GLU A 142 -10.26 -7.16 36.27
CA GLU A 142 -9.28 -6.73 37.27
C GLU A 142 -9.93 -6.56 38.65
N ASP A 143 -11.14 -6.00 38.68
CA ASP A 143 -11.92 -5.85 39.90
C ASP A 143 -12.34 -7.22 40.46
N ALA A 144 -12.80 -8.12 39.59
CA ALA A 144 -13.20 -9.47 39.98
C ALA A 144 -12.01 -10.27 40.56
N LEU A 145 -10.82 -10.14 39.98
CA LEU A 145 -9.60 -10.76 40.49
C LEU A 145 -9.18 -10.18 41.84
N ALA A 146 -9.19 -8.86 41.98
CA ALA A 146 -8.80 -8.17 43.22
C ALA A 146 -9.71 -8.54 44.41
N HIS A 147 -10.98 -8.84 44.13
CA HIS A 147 -11.97 -9.23 45.14
C HIS A 147 -12.09 -10.75 45.35
N PHE A 148 -11.39 -11.58 44.57
CA PHE A 148 -11.47 -13.02 44.71
C PHE A 148 -10.74 -13.52 45.97
N SER A 149 -11.46 -14.20 46.86
CA SER A 149 -10.89 -14.74 48.12
C SER A 149 -10.33 -16.14 47.93
N TRP A 150 -9.03 -16.25 47.69
CA TRP A 150 -8.34 -17.56 47.61
C TRP A 150 -8.51 -18.43 48.87
N PRO A 151 -8.37 -17.90 50.10
CA PRO A 151 -8.63 -18.70 51.30
C PRO A 151 -10.08 -19.17 51.38
N GLY A 152 -11.06 -18.33 51.00
CA GLY A 152 -12.46 -18.71 50.97
C GLY A 152 -12.75 -19.79 49.93
N PHE A 153 -12.18 -19.67 48.72
CA PHE A 153 -12.29 -20.67 47.67
C PHE A 153 -11.87 -22.07 48.14
N PHE A 154 -10.74 -22.18 48.86
CA PHE A 154 -10.26 -23.47 49.37
C PHE A 154 -10.97 -23.92 50.63
N ASN A 155 -11.11 -23.06 51.64
CA ASN A 155 -11.55 -23.45 52.98
C ASN A 155 -13.07 -23.50 53.12
N GLU A 156 -13.79 -22.65 52.38
CA GLU A 156 -15.25 -22.49 52.51
C GLU A 156 -15.99 -23.12 51.32
N CYS A 157 -15.43 -23.00 50.11
CA CYS A 157 -16.06 -23.51 48.89
C CYS A 157 -15.52 -24.86 48.40
N ALA A 158 -14.62 -25.51 49.17
CA ALA A 158 -14.02 -26.80 48.80
C ALA A 158 -13.41 -26.84 47.38
N GLY A 159 -12.78 -25.74 46.94
CA GLY A 159 -12.24 -25.58 45.58
C GLY A 159 -11.24 -26.65 45.14
N GLY A 160 -10.68 -27.43 46.07
CA GLY A 160 -9.87 -28.61 45.73
C GLY A 160 -10.63 -29.66 44.90
N ILE A 161 -11.94 -29.79 45.07
CA ILE A 161 -12.79 -30.72 44.30
C ILE A 161 -12.88 -30.25 42.84
N LEU A 162 -13.16 -28.97 42.61
CA LEU A 162 -13.16 -28.36 41.29
C LEU A 162 -11.84 -28.60 40.55
N LEU A 163 -10.72 -28.31 41.20
CA LEU A 163 -9.39 -28.45 40.60
C LEU A 163 -9.04 -29.91 40.29
N GLN A 164 -9.55 -30.86 41.09
CA GLN A 164 -9.40 -32.29 40.84
C GLN A 164 -10.23 -32.72 39.63
N ALA A 165 -11.52 -32.34 39.56
CA ALA A 165 -12.38 -32.60 38.42
C ALA A 165 -11.81 -32.02 37.13
N PHE A 166 -11.30 -30.77 37.17
CA PHE A 166 -10.69 -30.12 36.01
C PHE A 166 -9.42 -30.84 35.54
N ARG A 167 -8.59 -31.30 36.49
CA ARG A 167 -7.42 -32.12 36.20
C ARG A 167 -7.81 -33.45 35.54
N ASP A 168 -8.79 -34.15 36.08
CA ASP A 168 -9.19 -35.48 35.59
C ASP A 168 -9.84 -35.40 34.20
N TRP A 169 -10.67 -34.37 33.97
CA TRP A 169 -11.20 -34.06 32.64
C TRP A 169 -10.07 -33.75 31.65
N ALA A 170 -9.12 -32.89 32.01
CA ALA A 170 -8.05 -32.49 31.09
C ALA A 170 -7.17 -33.68 30.69
N LYS A 171 -6.83 -34.56 31.65
CA LYS A 171 -6.04 -35.78 31.39
C LYS A 171 -6.80 -36.84 30.58
N SER A 172 -8.13 -36.83 30.63
CA SER A 172 -8.96 -37.77 29.87
C SER A 172 -9.13 -37.34 28.42
N ASN A 173 -9.12 -36.03 28.15
CA ASN A 173 -9.40 -35.47 26.82
C ASN A 173 -8.14 -35.13 26.01
N TYR A 174 -7.01 -34.86 26.66
CA TYR A 174 -5.78 -34.41 25.99
C TYR A 174 -4.58 -35.30 26.30
N ASP A 175 -3.66 -35.42 25.35
CA ASP A 175 -2.40 -36.15 25.56
C ASP A 175 -1.42 -35.32 26.38
N PHE A 176 -1.40 -34.00 26.11
CA PHE A 176 -0.57 -33.03 26.83
C PHE A 176 -1.39 -31.81 27.21
N VAL A 177 -1.25 -31.40 28.47
CA VAL A 177 -1.85 -30.17 29.00
C VAL A 177 -0.72 -29.28 29.50
N PHE A 178 -0.68 -28.03 29.05
CA PHE A 178 0.35 -27.07 29.41
C PHE A 178 -0.23 -25.91 30.22
N ILE A 179 0.41 -25.59 31.33
CA ILE A 179 0.01 -24.49 32.22
C ILE A 179 1.08 -23.40 32.18
N ASP A 180 0.70 -22.19 31.77
CA ASP A 180 1.54 -21.00 31.96
C ASP A 180 1.26 -20.43 33.35
N SER A 181 2.18 -20.63 34.29
CA SER A 181 1.97 -20.18 35.68
C SER A 181 2.12 -18.65 35.82
N ARG A 182 1.94 -18.08 37.01
CA ARG A 182 2.43 -16.72 37.31
C ARG A 182 3.94 -16.78 37.67
N THR A 183 4.60 -15.64 37.84
CA THR A 183 6.00 -15.62 38.33
C THR A 183 6.07 -15.26 39.80
N GLY A 184 7.06 -15.85 40.48
CA GLY A 184 7.35 -15.55 41.87
C GLY A 184 6.87 -16.62 42.85
N MET A 185 6.83 -16.27 44.14
CA MET A 185 6.53 -17.21 45.23
C MET A 185 5.03 -17.27 45.56
N ALA A 186 4.22 -16.40 44.94
CA ALA A 186 2.89 -16.04 45.40
C ALA A 186 1.76 -16.60 44.53
N ASP A 187 2.07 -17.43 43.52
CA ASP A 187 1.26 -17.87 42.36
C ASP A 187 -0.17 -18.42 42.59
N VAL A 188 -0.76 -18.25 43.78
CA VAL A 188 -2.01 -18.81 44.25
C VAL A 188 -1.80 -20.23 44.80
N ALA A 189 -1.29 -20.26 46.03
CA ALA A 189 -1.17 -21.37 46.99
C ALA A 189 -0.39 -22.64 46.58
N GLY A 190 0.08 -22.77 45.34
CA GLY A 190 0.74 -23.97 44.83
C GLY A 190 -0.13 -24.79 43.88
N ILE A 191 -1.21 -24.21 43.35
CA ILE A 191 -2.09 -24.89 42.39
C ILE A 191 -1.28 -25.36 41.17
N CYS A 192 -0.63 -24.40 40.50
CA CYS A 192 0.11 -24.64 39.26
C CYS A 192 1.41 -25.42 39.47
N THR A 193 1.96 -25.47 40.68
CA THR A 193 3.27 -26.11 40.95
C THR A 193 3.19 -27.37 41.79
N MET A 194 2.06 -27.62 42.46
CA MET A 194 1.90 -28.72 43.40
C MET A 194 0.59 -29.48 43.24
N GLN A 195 -0.54 -28.82 42.97
CA GLN A 195 -1.84 -29.51 42.96
C GLN A 195 -2.14 -30.18 41.63
N ILE A 196 -2.07 -29.42 40.53
CA ILE A 196 -2.51 -29.83 39.20
C ILE A 196 -1.43 -30.55 38.38
N PRO A 197 -0.12 -30.20 38.40
CA PRO A 197 0.83 -30.78 37.43
C PRO A 197 1.29 -32.20 37.77
N ASP A 198 1.62 -32.96 36.72
CA ASP A 198 2.47 -34.16 36.79
C ASP A 198 3.96 -33.80 36.65
N THR A 199 4.25 -32.72 35.93
CA THR A 199 5.61 -32.23 35.67
C THR A 199 5.68 -30.71 35.84
N VAL A 200 6.77 -30.20 36.42
CA VAL A 200 7.06 -28.77 36.48
C VAL A 200 8.38 -28.49 35.76
N ALA A 201 8.29 -27.79 34.63
CA ALA A 201 9.40 -27.24 33.88
C ALA A 201 9.84 -25.91 34.49
N LEU A 202 10.91 -25.96 35.28
CA LEU A 202 11.47 -24.82 35.99
C LEU A 202 12.35 -24.00 35.03
N CYS A 203 11.79 -22.94 34.46
CA CYS A 203 12.45 -22.03 33.52
C CYS A 203 13.24 -20.93 34.27
N PHE A 204 14.51 -20.77 33.95
CA PHE A 204 15.35 -19.73 34.56
C PHE A 204 16.52 -19.28 33.69
N ILE A 205 16.93 -18.03 33.85
CA ILE A 205 18.21 -17.53 33.34
C ILE A 205 19.33 -17.73 34.37
N LEU A 206 20.59 -17.81 33.93
CA LEU A 206 21.76 -18.13 34.77
C LEU A 206 22.25 -16.99 35.68
N ASN A 207 21.34 -16.12 36.14
CA ASN A 207 21.65 -15.13 37.17
C ASN A 207 21.37 -15.68 38.58
N ARG A 208 22.04 -15.11 39.59
CA ARG A 208 21.98 -15.61 40.97
C ARG A 208 20.55 -15.65 41.53
N GLN A 209 19.76 -14.62 41.26
CA GLN A 209 18.41 -14.52 41.82
C GLN A 209 17.48 -15.60 41.27
N ASN A 210 17.54 -15.88 39.97
CA ASN A 210 16.74 -16.93 39.35
C ASN A 210 17.17 -18.33 39.81
N ILE A 211 18.48 -18.59 39.83
CA ILE A 211 19.04 -19.87 40.32
C ILE A 211 18.59 -20.15 41.75
N ASP A 212 18.84 -19.19 42.66
CA ASP A 212 18.53 -19.37 44.08
C ASP A 212 17.00 -19.45 44.31
N GLY A 213 16.20 -18.73 43.51
CA GLY A 213 14.74 -18.75 43.57
C GLY A 213 14.13 -20.08 43.11
N VAL A 214 14.54 -20.56 41.92
CA VAL A 214 14.08 -21.85 41.38
C VAL A 214 14.49 -23.02 42.28
N ALA A 215 15.71 -23.01 42.82
CA ALA A 215 16.14 -24.05 43.74
C ALA A 215 15.28 -24.11 45.02
N LYS A 216 14.86 -22.95 45.56
CA LYS A 216 13.94 -22.90 46.71
C LYS A 216 12.54 -23.42 46.37
N VAL A 217 12.03 -23.10 45.18
CA VAL A 217 10.72 -23.58 44.73
C VAL A 217 10.74 -25.09 44.53
N ALA A 218 11.78 -25.62 43.88
CA ALA A 218 11.98 -27.06 43.72
C ALA A 218 12.01 -27.78 45.08
N ALA A 219 12.73 -27.23 46.06
CA ALA A 219 12.77 -27.76 47.42
C ALA A 219 11.38 -27.79 48.08
N ALA A 220 10.61 -26.71 47.91
CA ALA A 220 9.26 -26.60 48.46
C ALA A 220 8.28 -27.59 47.84
N ILE A 221 8.37 -27.83 46.52
CA ILE A 221 7.56 -28.84 45.82
C ILE A 221 7.90 -30.23 46.36
N ARG A 222 9.19 -30.62 46.39
CA ARG A 222 9.62 -31.93 46.90
C ARG A 222 9.21 -32.14 48.36
N THR A 223 9.30 -31.11 49.21
CA THR A 223 8.92 -31.24 50.63
C THR A 223 7.43 -31.57 50.80
N ARG A 224 6.56 -31.10 49.91
CA ARG A 224 5.10 -31.28 50.02
C ARG A 224 4.54 -32.42 49.18
N ARG A 225 5.19 -32.75 48.06
CA ARG A 225 4.70 -33.71 47.06
C ARG A 225 5.67 -34.87 46.81
N GLU A 226 6.83 -34.87 47.47
CA GLU A 226 7.90 -35.86 47.29
C GLU A 226 8.23 -36.02 45.79
N ASP A 227 8.32 -37.26 45.31
CA ASP A 227 8.62 -37.58 43.90
C ASP A 227 7.34 -37.76 43.06
N ARG A 228 6.16 -37.33 43.55
CA ARG A 228 4.91 -37.42 42.77
C ARG A 228 4.84 -36.42 41.61
N ILE A 229 5.72 -35.41 41.61
CA ILE A 229 5.82 -34.40 40.56
C ILE A 229 7.22 -34.44 39.98
N GLU A 230 7.32 -34.68 38.69
CA GLU A 230 8.59 -34.65 37.97
C GLU A 230 9.07 -33.18 37.86
N LEU A 231 10.27 -32.89 38.36
CA LEU A 231 10.89 -31.57 38.21
C LEU A 231 11.92 -31.60 37.10
N ARG A 232 11.84 -30.65 36.16
CA ARG A 232 12.78 -30.50 35.05
C ARG A 232 13.42 -29.12 35.08
N ALA A 233 14.74 -29.05 35.07
CA ALA A 233 15.47 -27.78 35.03
C ALA A 233 15.60 -27.30 33.59
N VAL A 234 15.09 -26.09 33.28
CA VAL A 234 15.07 -25.55 31.91
C VAL A 234 15.85 -24.24 31.87
N PRO A 235 17.17 -24.28 31.61
CA PRO A 235 17.97 -23.07 31.44
C PRO A 235 17.55 -22.31 30.18
N MET A 236 17.21 -21.04 30.36
CA MET A 236 16.78 -20.14 29.29
C MET A 236 17.85 -19.09 29.02
N ARG A 237 17.93 -18.64 27.77
CA ARG A 237 18.89 -17.63 27.30
C ARG A 237 20.34 -17.98 27.63
N ALA A 238 20.69 -19.26 27.56
CA ALA A 238 22.07 -19.71 27.67
C ALA A 238 22.87 -19.22 26.44
N VAL A 239 24.14 -18.89 26.63
CA VAL A 239 25.06 -18.55 25.55
C VAL A 239 25.73 -19.86 25.09
N GLY A 240 26.13 -19.93 23.83
CA GLY A 240 26.81 -21.13 23.33
C GLY A 240 28.10 -21.42 24.09
N VAL A 241 28.45 -22.70 24.20
CA VAL A 241 29.69 -23.21 24.82
C VAL A 241 30.91 -22.36 24.45
N GLY A 242 31.52 -21.66 25.42
CA GLY A 242 32.80 -20.96 25.20
C GLY A 242 33.10 -19.72 26.06
N ALA A 243 32.11 -19.13 26.74
CA ALA A 243 32.35 -17.98 27.62
C ALA A 243 32.65 -18.44 29.07
N SER A 244 33.79 -18.02 29.65
CA SER A 244 34.18 -18.45 31.02
C SER A 244 33.13 -18.10 32.08
N LEU A 245 32.48 -16.94 31.94
CA LEU A 245 31.43 -16.45 32.85
C LEU A 245 30.19 -17.35 32.88
N GLU A 246 29.85 -17.99 31.75
CA GLU A 246 28.72 -18.90 31.68
C GLU A 246 29.03 -20.25 32.33
N SER A 247 30.26 -20.75 32.17
CA SER A 247 30.69 -21.98 32.83
C SER A 247 30.57 -21.87 34.35
N ASP A 248 30.96 -20.73 34.92
CA ASP A 248 30.83 -20.47 36.36
C ASP A 248 29.37 -20.39 36.81
N ALA A 249 28.53 -19.71 36.02
CA ALA A 249 27.11 -19.57 36.32
C ALA A 249 26.38 -20.93 36.23
N THR A 250 26.73 -21.76 35.25
CA THR A 250 26.24 -23.13 35.07
C THR A 250 26.65 -24.02 36.23
N ALA A 251 27.93 -24.00 36.62
CA ALA A 251 28.42 -24.76 37.77
C ALA A 251 27.70 -24.37 39.06
N ARG A 252 27.45 -23.06 39.27
CA ARG A 252 26.65 -22.59 40.40
C ARG A 252 25.21 -23.11 40.33
N ALA A 253 24.58 -23.05 39.17
CA ALA A 253 23.20 -23.50 39.00
C ALA A 253 23.05 -24.99 39.33
N LEU A 254 23.92 -25.84 38.79
CA LEU A 254 23.98 -27.26 39.12
C LEU A 254 24.17 -27.49 40.63
N LEU A 255 25.11 -26.76 41.25
CA LEU A 255 25.34 -26.86 42.70
C LEU A 255 24.09 -26.47 43.52
N GLN A 256 23.41 -25.39 43.19
CA GLN A 256 22.23 -24.93 43.94
C GLN A 256 21.01 -25.83 43.72
N LEU A 257 20.77 -26.28 42.48
CA LEU A 257 19.69 -27.21 42.16
C LEU A 257 19.87 -28.54 42.86
N SER A 258 21.10 -29.05 42.97
CA SER A 258 21.36 -30.26 43.74
C SER A 258 21.31 -30.05 45.24
N LYS A 259 21.98 -29.01 45.76
CA LYS A 259 22.08 -28.78 47.21
C LYS A 259 20.76 -28.37 47.86
N ILE A 260 19.98 -27.53 47.19
CA ILE A 260 18.73 -26.98 47.73
C ILE A 260 17.54 -27.60 47.01
N GLY A 261 17.53 -27.61 45.67
CA GLY A 261 16.39 -28.07 44.87
C GLY A 261 16.18 -29.58 44.85
N GLY A 262 17.09 -30.37 45.44
CA GLY A 262 17.00 -31.82 45.58
C GLY A 262 17.27 -32.61 44.30
N PHE A 263 17.78 -31.97 43.23
CA PHE A 263 18.14 -32.69 41.99
C PHE A 263 19.36 -33.59 42.20
N SER A 264 19.36 -34.78 41.59
CA SER A 264 20.62 -35.51 41.43
C SER A 264 21.54 -34.72 40.48
N PRO A 265 22.87 -34.70 40.73
CA PRO A 265 23.81 -33.99 39.85
C PRO A 265 23.69 -34.42 38.38
N ASP A 266 23.54 -35.72 38.14
CA ASP A 266 23.43 -36.28 36.79
C ASP A 266 22.14 -35.84 36.09
N ALA A 267 21.00 -35.84 36.80
CA ALA A 267 19.72 -35.40 36.21
C ALA A 267 19.73 -33.90 35.89
N ALA A 268 20.30 -33.08 36.79
CA ALA A 268 20.44 -31.65 36.51
C ALA A 268 21.35 -31.39 35.31
N GLN A 269 22.44 -32.15 35.17
CA GLN A 269 23.36 -32.01 34.04
C GLN A 269 22.73 -32.48 32.72
N GLU A 270 21.95 -33.57 32.74
CA GLU A 270 21.19 -34.05 31.60
C GLU A 270 20.15 -33.01 31.14
N ASP A 271 19.41 -32.43 32.09
CA ASP A 271 18.44 -31.37 31.83
C ASP A 271 19.07 -30.15 31.18
N PHE A 272 20.24 -29.71 31.66
CA PHE A 272 20.97 -28.59 31.03
C PHE A 272 21.36 -28.87 29.58
N LYS A 273 21.73 -30.12 29.27
CA LYS A 273 22.10 -30.52 27.92
C LYS A 273 20.87 -30.67 27.00
N ALA A 274 19.79 -31.22 27.52
CA ALA A 274 18.61 -31.60 26.76
C ALA A 274 17.59 -30.47 26.62
N LEU A 275 17.40 -29.65 27.66
CA LEU A 275 16.29 -28.70 27.77
C LEU A 275 16.71 -27.23 27.68
N SER A 276 17.99 -26.93 27.52
CA SER A 276 18.42 -25.54 27.41
C SER A 276 17.83 -24.85 26.17
N VAL A 277 17.46 -23.58 26.30
CA VAL A 277 17.11 -22.71 25.17
C VAL A 277 18.11 -21.56 25.13
N ASN A 278 18.81 -21.44 24.00
CA ASN A 278 19.91 -20.51 23.87
C ASN A 278 19.43 -19.12 23.45
N ALA A 279 20.23 -18.09 23.72
CA ALA A 279 19.92 -16.72 23.33
C ALA A 279 19.95 -16.58 21.79
N ALA A 280 18.90 -15.97 21.23
CA ALA A 280 18.82 -15.59 19.82
C ALA A 280 18.97 -14.07 19.67
N GLN A 281 19.61 -13.61 18.58
CA GLN A 281 19.87 -12.19 18.33
C GLN A 281 18.70 -11.49 17.63
N ASP A 282 17.97 -12.20 16.77
CA ASP A 282 16.96 -11.64 15.86
C ASP A 282 15.53 -11.99 16.26
N LEU A 283 15.20 -11.87 17.56
CA LEU A 283 13.82 -12.05 18.03
C LEU A 283 12.98 -10.82 17.70
N PRO A 284 11.78 -10.97 17.10
CA PRO A 284 10.87 -9.87 16.85
C PRO A 284 10.40 -9.24 18.17
N TYR A 285 10.00 -7.97 18.11
CA TYR A 285 9.48 -7.22 19.26
C TYR A 285 8.01 -7.54 19.58
N TYR A 286 7.40 -8.48 18.88
CA TYR A 286 6.04 -8.97 19.11
C TYR A 286 6.07 -10.47 19.46
N GLU A 287 5.09 -10.93 20.22
CA GLU A 287 4.94 -12.32 20.62
C GLU A 287 4.59 -13.21 19.43
N THR A 288 5.33 -14.29 19.22
CA THR A 288 5.08 -15.26 18.15
C THR A 288 5.82 -16.58 18.39
N LEU A 289 5.52 -17.58 17.57
CA LEU A 289 6.19 -18.86 17.56
C LEU A 289 7.46 -18.81 16.71
N ALA A 290 8.53 -19.47 17.17
CA ALA A 290 9.83 -19.47 16.51
C ALA A 290 9.78 -19.93 15.03
N PRO A 291 8.99 -20.97 14.67
CA PRO A 291 8.88 -21.40 13.27
C PRO A 291 8.41 -20.30 12.31
N PHE A 292 7.68 -19.27 12.78
CA PHE A 292 7.13 -18.23 11.89
C PHE A 292 8.09 -17.06 11.66
N VAL A 293 9.10 -16.92 12.50
CA VAL A 293 10.16 -15.90 12.37
C VAL A 293 11.26 -16.36 11.43
N ALA A 294 11.51 -17.67 11.40
CA ALA A 294 12.55 -18.29 10.61
C ALA A 294 12.34 -18.09 9.10
N GLN A 295 13.42 -17.82 8.36
CA GLN A 295 13.40 -17.95 6.90
C GLN A 295 13.21 -19.40 6.46
N ASP A 296 13.87 -20.31 7.18
CA ASP A 296 13.71 -21.75 7.05
C ASP A 296 13.64 -22.36 8.47
N PRO A 297 12.46 -22.80 8.92
CA PRO A 297 12.28 -23.39 10.25
C PRO A 297 13.19 -24.60 10.51
N ALA A 298 13.52 -25.38 9.47
CA ALA A 298 14.35 -26.58 9.59
C ALA A 298 15.83 -26.26 9.89
N LEU A 299 16.27 -25.05 9.55
CA LEU A 299 17.63 -24.57 9.77
C LEU A 299 17.73 -23.51 10.88
N ASP A 300 16.60 -23.00 11.36
CA ASP A 300 16.57 -21.97 12.39
C ASP A 300 16.96 -22.51 13.76
N TYR A 301 17.90 -21.81 14.38
CA TYR A 301 18.50 -22.21 15.64
C TYR A 301 17.50 -22.18 16.79
N LEU A 302 16.63 -21.17 16.86
CA LEU A 302 15.68 -21.05 17.95
C LEU A 302 14.59 -22.14 17.85
N THR A 303 14.10 -22.38 16.64
CA THR A 303 13.16 -23.45 16.32
C THR A 303 13.72 -24.81 16.71
N LEU A 304 14.98 -25.10 16.36
CA LEU A 304 15.65 -26.35 16.73
C LEU A 304 15.85 -26.50 18.25
N ASN A 305 16.12 -25.41 18.99
CA ASN A 305 16.18 -25.47 20.46
C ASN A 305 14.80 -25.81 21.06
N TYR A 306 13.72 -25.22 20.56
CA TYR A 306 12.37 -25.54 21.03
C TYR A 306 11.92 -26.95 20.64
N LEU A 307 12.30 -27.45 19.45
CA LEU A 307 12.07 -28.84 19.06
C LEU A 307 12.76 -29.81 20.01
N ARG A 308 14.02 -29.55 20.35
CA ARG A 308 14.78 -30.36 21.32
C ARG A 308 14.12 -30.31 22.70
N LEU A 309 13.81 -29.11 23.19
CA LEU A 309 13.13 -28.93 24.47
C LEU A 309 11.82 -29.72 24.51
N ALA A 310 10.96 -29.55 23.51
CA ALA A 310 9.67 -30.20 23.41
C ALA A 310 9.82 -31.72 23.37
N SER A 311 10.67 -32.25 22.48
CA SER A 311 10.85 -33.71 22.35
C SER A 311 11.34 -34.36 23.66
N GLN A 312 12.29 -33.71 24.34
CA GLN A 312 12.91 -34.23 25.57
C GLN A 312 12.02 -34.04 26.81
N LEU A 313 11.29 -32.94 26.88
CA LEU A 313 10.32 -32.70 27.94
C LEU A 313 9.13 -33.65 27.81
N LEU A 314 8.62 -33.84 26.59
CA LEU A 314 7.47 -34.69 26.25
C LEU A 314 7.78 -36.19 26.22
N LYS A 315 9.06 -36.55 26.12
CA LYS A 315 9.52 -37.94 25.98
C LYS A 315 8.91 -38.62 24.75
N VAL A 316 8.71 -37.84 23.68
CA VAL A 316 8.25 -38.28 22.36
C VAL A 316 9.11 -37.60 21.29
N PRO A 317 9.49 -38.29 20.21
CA PRO A 317 10.15 -37.64 19.08
C PRO A 317 9.15 -36.72 18.38
N LEU A 318 9.56 -35.49 18.12
CA LEU A 318 8.81 -34.51 17.34
C LEU A 318 9.66 -34.07 16.15
N ASP A 319 9.00 -33.76 15.05
CA ASP A 319 9.59 -33.18 13.84
C ASP A 319 9.14 -31.73 13.65
N ILE A 320 9.88 -30.98 12.84
CA ILE A 320 9.47 -29.63 12.43
C ILE A 320 8.41 -29.78 11.34
N PRO A 321 7.20 -29.20 11.52
CA PRO A 321 6.15 -29.27 10.51
C PRO A 321 6.56 -28.53 9.24
N SER A 322 6.13 -29.04 8.09
CA SER A 322 6.22 -28.35 6.80
C SER A 322 5.01 -27.46 6.60
N PHE A 323 5.22 -26.22 6.15
CA PHE A 323 4.15 -25.27 5.90
C PHE A 323 3.99 -25.00 4.40
N GLU A 324 2.75 -24.89 3.94
CA GLU A 324 2.48 -24.34 2.62
C GLU A 324 2.96 -22.87 2.57
N PRO A 325 3.71 -22.45 1.53
CA PRO A 325 4.30 -21.11 1.48
C PRO A 325 3.29 -19.98 1.59
N GLU A 326 2.11 -20.13 1.00
CA GLU A 326 1.03 -19.13 1.04
C GLU A 326 0.44 -19.01 2.46
N TRP A 327 0.24 -20.13 3.14
CA TRP A 327 -0.25 -20.16 4.52
C TRP A 327 0.76 -19.50 5.47
N LEU A 328 2.05 -19.83 5.35
CA LEU A 328 3.10 -19.22 6.16
C LEU A 328 3.20 -17.71 5.92
N ALA A 329 3.08 -17.27 4.67
CA ALA A 329 3.05 -15.85 4.33
C ALA A 329 1.84 -15.12 4.94
N ALA A 330 0.66 -15.77 4.99
CA ALA A 330 -0.53 -15.23 5.63
C ALA A 330 -0.34 -15.10 7.16
N VAL A 331 0.18 -16.13 7.82
CA VAL A 331 0.54 -16.11 9.26
C VAL A 331 1.52 -14.98 9.55
N GLN A 332 2.59 -14.85 8.75
CA GLN A 332 3.58 -13.79 8.90
C GLN A 332 2.99 -12.40 8.67
N ARG A 333 1.99 -12.26 7.81
CA ARG A 333 1.29 -10.98 7.60
C ARG A 333 0.49 -10.58 8.83
N ARG A 334 -0.30 -11.49 9.40
CA ARG A 334 -1.13 -11.28 10.61
C ARG A 334 -0.30 -10.90 11.85
N LEU A 335 0.96 -11.35 11.91
CA LEU A 335 1.89 -11.07 13.00
C LEU A 335 2.56 -9.68 12.92
N ARG A 336 2.53 -9.03 11.76
CA ARG A 336 3.16 -7.71 11.61
C ARG A 336 2.35 -6.66 12.38
N PRO A 337 3.01 -5.63 12.97
CA PRO A 337 2.31 -4.55 13.63
C PRO A 337 1.38 -3.85 12.64
N THR A 338 0.07 -3.84 12.94
CA THR A 338 -0.93 -3.28 12.03
C THR A 338 -1.02 -1.75 12.12
N HIS A 339 -0.64 -1.16 13.26
CA HIS A 339 -0.76 0.27 13.49
C HIS A 339 0.53 0.90 14.02
N ALA A 340 1.03 1.90 13.29
CA ALA A 340 2.01 2.83 13.81
C ALA A 340 1.32 3.98 14.57
N THR A 341 2.06 4.73 15.38
CA THR A 341 1.50 5.95 15.99
C THR A 341 1.36 7.06 14.94
N VAL A 342 0.40 7.98 15.13
CA VAL A 342 0.26 9.20 14.30
C VAL A 342 1.58 9.96 14.20
N GLU A 343 2.32 10.07 15.30
CA GLU A 343 3.63 10.73 15.36
C GLU A 343 4.67 10.02 14.47
N TYR A 344 4.66 8.68 14.45
CA TYR A 344 5.55 7.90 13.60
C TYR A 344 5.25 8.12 12.12
N VAL A 345 3.97 7.99 11.74
CA VAL A 345 3.51 8.20 10.36
C VAL A 345 3.92 9.59 9.87
N THR A 346 3.66 10.62 10.68
CA THR A 346 3.99 12.01 10.30
C THR A 346 5.49 12.23 10.12
N LYS A 347 6.33 11.54 10.92
CA LYS A 347 7.79 11.62 10.82
C LYS A 347 8.35 11.00 9.54
N LEU A 348 7.61 10.13 8.85
CA LEU A 348 8.05 9.55 7.57
C LEU A 348 8.29 10.62 6.49
N LYS A 349 7.63 11.79 6.57
CA LYS A 349 7.87 12.93 5.66
C LYS A 349 9.32 13.42 5.66
N GLY A 350 10.05 13.22 6.76
CA GLY A 350 11.45 13.60 6.91
C GLY A 350 12.45 12.45 6.76
N ALA A 351 11.97 11.23 6.45
CA ALA A 351 12.81 10.06 6.27
C ALA A 351 13.37 9.99 4.83
N GLU A 352 14.21 8.99 4.57
CA GLU A 352 14.70 8.73 3.22
C GLU A 352 13.51 8.32 2.31
N PRO A 353 13.37 8.91 1.10
CA PRO A 353 12.12 8.80 0.32
C PRO A 353 11.72 7.36 -0.04
N SER A 354 12.67 6.52 -0.48
CA SER A 354 12.33 5.16 -0.91
C SER A 354 11.86 4.30 0.26
N ARG A 355 12.57 4.34 1.39
CA ARG A 355 12.15 3.69 2.63
C ARG A 355 10.81 4.22 3.13
N ALA A 356 10.59 5.54 3.07
CA ALA A 356 9.36 6.16 3.55
C ALA A 356 8.13 5.70 2.76
N VAL A 357 8.26 5.60 1.42
CA VAL A 357 7.22 5.09 0.53
C VAL A 357 6.92 3.62 0.83
N ASP A 358 7.93 2.76 0.95
CA ASP A 358 7.75 1.34 1.26
C ASP A 358 7.08 1.13 2.62
N GLU A 359 7.49 1.90 3.61
CA GLU A 359 6.96 1.82 4.96
C GLU A 359 5.53 2.33 5.04
N LEU A 360 5.24 3.46 4.41
CA LEU A 360 3.89 4.01 4.39
C LEU A 360 2.91 3.16 3.59
N SER A 361 3.35 2.59 2.45
CA SER A 361 2.52 1.69 1.64
C SER A 361 2.07 0.47 2.45
N ARG A 362 2.95 -0.08 3.29
CA ARG A 362 2.61 -1.18 4.20
C ARG A 362 1.61 -0.76 5.28
N LEU A 363 1.74 0.43 5.84
CA LEU A 363 0.81 0.93 6.86
C LEU A 363 -0.59 1.20 6.27
N ILE A 364 -0.66 1.71 5.04
CA ILE A 364 -1.92 1.91 4.32
C ILE A 364 -2.59 0.58 3.98
N GLU A 365 -1.81 -0.41 3.51
CA GLU A 365 -2.33 -1.76 3.23
C GLU A 365 -2.89 -2.42 4.49
N SER A 366 -2.18 -2.30 5.62
CA SER A 366 -2.67 -2.82 6.90
C SER A 366 -3.96 -2.13 7.34
N ALA A 367 -4.04 -0.80 7.22
CA ALA A 367 -5.27 -0.06 7.54
C ALA A 367 -6.43 -0.47 6.62
N PHE A 368 -6.16 -0.78 5.34
CA PHE A 368 -7.18 -1.24 4.41
C PHE A 368 -7.69 -2.65 4.78
N GLU A 369 -6.80 -3.58 5.10
CA GLU A 369 -7.18 -4.91 5.60
C GLU A 369 -8.02 -4.80 6.88
N ASP A 370 -7.61 -3.95 7.83
CA ASP A 370 -8.34 -3.73 9.09
C ASP A 370 -9.76 -3.16 8.85
N GLU A 371 -9.95 -2.22 7.91
CA GLU A 371 -11.29 -1.72 7.54
C GLU A 371 -12.16 -2.82 6.90
N LEU A 372 -11.59 -3.68 6.06
CA LEU A 372 -12.33 -4.80 5.45
C LEU A 372 -12.76 -5.84 6.48
N ASP A 373 -11.92 -6.07 7.49
CA ASP A 373 -12.18 -6.99 8.60
C ASP A 373 -13.13 -6.40 9.67
N GLY A 374 -13.57 -5.15 9.49
CA GLY A 374 -14.48 -4.45 10.40
C GLY A 374 -13.84 -3.98 11.71
N ALA A 375 -12.51 -3.83 11.72
CA ALA A 375 -11.81 -3.22 12.85
C ALA A 375 -12.07 -1.71 12.89
N GLU A 376 -12.14 -1.15 14.09
CA GLU A 376 -12.34 0.29 14.28
C GLU A 376 -10.99 1.01 14.10
N LEU A 377 -10.86 1.77 13.01
CA LEU A 377 -9.69 2.61 12.74
C LEU A 377 -9.83 3.98 13.37
N ASP A 378 -8.75 4.47 13.99
CA ASP A 378 -8.69 5.82 14.51
C ASP A 378 -8.62 6.86 13.37
N ASP A 379 -9.42 7.92 13.49
CA ASP A 379 -9.57 8.93 12.45
C ASP A 379 -8.33 9.79 12.25
N GLU A 380 -7.62 10.10 13.33
CA GLU A 380 -6.39 10.86 13.28
C GLU A 380 -5.28 10.04 12.63
N TYR A 381 -5.26 8.73 12.88
CA TYR A 381 -4.35 7.79 12.22
C TYR A 381 -4.58 7.71 10.71
N VAL A 382 -5.82 7.48 10.28
CA VAL A 382 -6.15 7.43 8.84
C VAL A 382 -5.81 8.76 8.15
N SER A 383 -6.17 9.89 8.78
CA SER A 383 -5.85 11.22 8.24
C SER A 383 -4.34 11.41 8.10
N ALA A 384 -3.56 10.98 9.10
CA ALA A 384 -2.10 11.05 9.05
C ALA A 384 -1.51 10.18 7.94
N LEU A 385 -2.04 8.97 7.69
CA LEU A 385 -1.62 8.11 6.58
C LEU A 385 -1.83 8.81 5.24
N VAL A 386 -3.04 9.31 5.01
CA VAL A 386 -3.45 9.98 3.76
C VAL A 386 -2.60 11.24 3.52
N ASP A 387 -2.47 12.11 4.53
CA ASP A 387 -1.69 13.34 4.43
C ASP A 387 -0.19 13.09 4.24
N THR A 388 0.31 11.97 4.76
CA THR A 388 1.71 11.57 4.58
C THR A 388 1.93 10.99 3.19
N ALA A 389 1.00 10.20 2.68
CA ALA A 389 1.08 9.59 1.35
C ALA A 389 1.06 10.68 0.28
N LEU A 390 0.12 11.61 0.40
CA LEU A 390 0.00 12.72 -0.53
C LEU A 390 1.22 13.62 -0.46
N GLY A 391 1.79 13.89 0.72
CA GLY A 391 3.02 14.67 0.85
C GLY A 391 4.28 14.00 0.31
N LEU A 392 4.45 12.69 0.48
CA LEU A 392 5.63 11.96 0.00
C LEU A 392 5.66 11.81 -1.52
N ALA A 393 4.49 11.79 -2.17
CA ALA A 393 4.41 11.72 -3.63
C ALA A 393 5.14 12.88 -4.34
N ASP A 394 5.23 14.07 -3.71
CA ASP A 394 5.93 15.24 -4.27
C ASP A 394 7.45 15.06 -4.38
N TYR A 395 8.04 14.22 -3.52
CA TYR A 395 9.49 14.16 -3.31
C TYR A 395 10.06 12.74 -3.49
N SER A 396 9.27 11.79 -3.97
CA SER A 396 9.73 10.42 -4.17
C SER A 396 10.76 10.33 -5.29
N ASP A 397 11.90 9.69 -4.99
CA ASP A 397 12.90 9.31 -5.99
C ASP A 397 12.45 8.13 -6.88
N SER A 398 11.34 7.45 -6.51
CA SER A 398 10.72 6.35 -7.24
C SER A 398 9.28 6.73 -7.67
N PRO A 399 9.07 7.15 -8.93
CA PRO A 399 7.74 7.52 -9.41
C PRO A 399 6.73 6.35 -9.34
N PHE A 400 7.16 5.13 -9.64
CA PHE A 400 6.30 3.95 -9.60
C PHE A 400 5.85 3.60 -8.17
N GLY A 401 6.77 3.68 -7.19
CA GLY A 401 6.42 3.43 -5.79
C GLY A 401 5.43 4.47 -5.25
N ALA A 402 5.60 5.75 -5.64
CA ALA A 402 4.66 6.81 -5.26
C ALA A 402 3.27 6.60 -5.87
N VAL A 403 3.20 6.18 -7.14
CA VAL A 403 1.95 5.83 -7.82
C VAL A 403 1.23 4.68 -7.12
N GLU A 404 1.94 3.59 -6.81
CA GLU A 404 1.35 2.43 -6.12
C GLU A 404 0.84 2.79 -4.72
N MET A 405 1.62 3.56 -3.95
CA MET A 405 1.22 4.06 -2.63
C MET A 405 -0.06 4.91 -2.70
N LEU A 406 -0.17 5.80 -3.70
CA LEU A 406 -1.37 6.62 -3.88
C LEU A 406 -2.58 5.81 -4.33
N ASN A 407 -2.42 4.79 -5.18
CA ASN A 407 -3.50 3.85 -5.49
C ASN A 407 -4.03 3.18 -4.23
N ARG A 408 -3.13 2.64 -3.39
CA ARG A 408 -3.51 2.04 -2.10
C ARG A 408 -4.20 3.04 -1.18
N THR A 409 -3.76 4.31 -1.19
CA THR A 409 -4.40 5.39 -0.42
C THR A 409 -5.84 5.64 -0.90
N VAL A 410 -6.05 5.66 -2.21
CA VAL A 410 -7.39 5.82 -2.82
C VAL A 410 -8.27 4.61 -2.48
N ASP A 411 -7.76 3.39 -2.54
CA ASP A 411 -8.51 2.17 -2.20
C ASP A 411 -8.94 2.14 -0.73
N LEU A 412 -8.05 2.53 0.18
CA LEU A 412 -8.39 2.75 1.59
C LEU A 412 -9.53 3.76 1.75
N LEU A 413 -9.41 4.93 1.11
CA LEU A 413 -10.43 5.96 1.17
C LEU A 413 -11.75 5.53 0.53
N ARG A 414 -11.75 4.67 -0.50
CA ARG A 414 -12.95 4.09 -1.10
C ARG A 414 -13.69 3.19 -0.12
N ALA A 415 -12.97 2.26 0.53
CA ALA A 415 -13.56 1.37 1.54
C ALA A 415 -14.18 2.17 2.70
N LEU A 416 -13.42 3.10 3.25
CA LEU A 416 -13.87 3.99 4.32
C LEU A 416 -15.08 4.86 3.91
N THR A 417 -15.10 5.36 2.68
CA THR A 417 -16.22 6.18 2.16
C THR A 417 -17.48 5.34 1.96
N ALA A 418 -17.38 4.04 1.68
CA ALA A 418 -18.54 3.16 1.56
C ALA A 418 -19.29 3.01 2.89
N GLY A 419 -18.56 2.93 4.01
CA GLY A 419 -19.14 2.89 5.36
C GLY A 419 -19.52 4.27 5.92
N GLN A 420 -18.68 5.29 5.73
CA GLN A 420 -18.84 6.62 6.33
C GLN A 420 -18.70 7.77 5.30
N PRO A 421 -19.65 7.94 4.36
CA PRO A 421 -19.51 8.88 3.24
C PRO A 421 -19.33 10.35 3.65
N SER A 422 -20.01 10.80 4.71
CA SER A 422 -19.95 12.20 5.17
C SER A 422 -18.56 12.62 5.67
N LYS A 423 -17.74 11.64 6.03
CA LYS A 423 -16.43 11.83 6.66
C LYS A 423 -15.30 11.79 5.65
N TRP A 424 -15.27 10.74 4.81
CA TRP A 424 -14.12 10.46 3.96
C TRP A 424 -14.26 10.93 2.51
N LYS A 425 -15.48 11.29 2.07
CA LYS A 425 -15.74 11.74 0.70
C LYS A 425 -14.85 12.91 0.26
N HIS A 426 -14.58 13.86 1.16
CA HIS A 426 -13.73 15.01 0.82
C HIS A 426 -12.28 14.57 0.57
N SER A 427 -11.72 13.74 1.46
CA SER A 427 -10.36 13.20 1.33
C SER A 427 -10.22 12.32 0.08
N LEU A 428 -11.21 11.47 -0.22
CA LEU A 428 -11.25 10.68 -1.45
C LEU A 428 -11.26 11.57 -2.70
N THR A 429 -12.13 12.59 -2.72
CA THR A 429 -12.21 13.55 -3.84
C THR A 429 -10.86 14.22 -4.06
N TRP A 430 -10.21 14.67 -2.98
CA TRP A 430 -8.92 15.35 -3.05
C TRP A 430 -7.78 14.41 -3.51
N ALA A 431 -7.74 13.18 -3.02
CA ALA A 431 -6.76 12.18 -3.42
C ALA A 431 -6.86 11.85 -4.92
N ILE A 432 -8.08 11.62 -5.44
CA ILE A 432 -8.31 11.36 -6.87
C ILE A 432 -7.92 12.57 -7.72
N GLU A 433 -8.28 13.79 -7.30
CA GLU A 433 -7.90 15.02 -8.01
C GLU A 433 -6.37 15.15 -8.15
N ARG A 434 -5.66 14.90 -7.05
CA ARG A 434 -4.19 14.97 -7.02
C ARG A 434 -3.56 13.90 -7.90
N TYR A 435 -4.10 12.68 -7.86
CA TYR A 435 -3.67 11.58 -8.71
C TYR A 435 -3.83 11.92 -10.20
N LEU A 436 -4.96 12.51 -10.59
CA LEU A 436 -5.25 12.97 -11.95
C LEU A 436 -4.43 14.19 -12.40
N SER A 437 -3.94 15.04 -11.48
CA SER A 437 -3.18 16.25 -11.84
C SER A 437 -1.68 16.02 -11.91
N GLU A 438 -1.12 15.20 -11.03
CA GLU A 438 0.34 15.08 -10.85
C GLU A 438 0.92 13.80 -11.43
N LEU A 439 0.11 12.73 -11.51
CA LEU A 439 0.57 11.41 -11.93
C LEU A 439 -0.09 10.93 -13.23
N ASN A 440 -0.81 11.80 -13.93
CA ASN A 440 -1.47 11.45 -15.19
C ASN A 440 -0.54 10.86 -16.26
N PHE A 441 0.73 11.26 -16.28
CA PHE A 441 1.72 10.72 -17.22
C PHE A 441 2.00 9.23 -17.03
N TYR A 442 1.61 8.66 -15.89
CA TYR A 442 1.79 7.24 -15.54
C TYR A 442 0.49 6.44 -15.66
N LEU A 443 -0.64 7.07 -15.99
CA LEU A 443 -1.93 6.40 -16.12
C LEU A 443 -2.15 5.90 -17.54
N GLU A 444 -2.65 4.68 -17.66
CA GLU A 444 -3.23 4.21 -18.92
C GLU A 444 -4.58 4.92 -19.17
N PRO A 445 -4.98 5.15 -20.44
CA PRO A 445 -6.22 5.85 -20.77
C PRO A 445 -7.47 5.30 -20.07
N SER A 446 -7.57 3.97 -19.91
CA SER A 446 -8.67 3.31 -19.21
C SER A 446 -8.71 3.60 -17.70
N GLU A 447 -7.54 3.71 -17.07
CA GLU A 447 -7.44 4.02 -15.63
C GLU A 447 -7.81 5.48 -15.38
N GLU A 448 -7.30 6.38 -16.23
CA GLU A 448 -7.64 7.80 -16.19
C GLU A 448 -9.15 8.03 -16.37
N LEU A 449 -9.78 7.31 -17.32
CA LEU A 449 -11.24 7.34 -17.52
C LEU A 449 -11.99 6.89 -16.27
N ALA A 450 -11.60 5.78 -15.64
CA ALA A 450 -12.26 5.26 -14.45
C ALA A 450 -12.23 6.28 -13.30
N LEU A 451 -11.08 6.91 -13.07
CA LEU A 451 -10.90 7.93 -12.03
C LEU A 451 -11.70 9.20 -12.32
N LEU A 452 -11.76 9.64 -13.58
CA LEU A 452 -12.55 10.81 -13.98
C LEU A 452 -14.06 10.59 -13.82
N GLU A 453 -14.56 9.39 -14.13
CA GLU A 453 -15.97 9.04 -13.95
C GLU A 453 -16.32 8.93 -12.45
N GLU A 454 -15.46 8.33 -11.64
CA GLU A 454 -15.63 8.29 -10.17
C GLU A 454 -15.64 9.72 -9.59
N LEU A 455 -14.69 10.56 -9.99
CA LEU A 455 -14.60 11.95 -9.55
C LEU A 455 -15.86 12.75 -9.95
N ASP A 456 -16.41 12.54 -11.15
CA ASP A 456 -17.66 13.19 -11.55
C ASP A 456 -18.82 12.76 -10.64
N GLY A 457 -18.92 11.48 -10.30
CA GLY A 457 -19.91 10.95 -9.36
C GLY A 457 -19.79 11.57 -7.96
N LEU A 458 -18.56 11.72 -7.45
CA LEU A 458 -18.30 12.37 -6.17
C LEU A 458 -18.70 13.85 -6.19
N LEU A 459 -18.39 14.56 -7.27
CA LEU A 459 -18.70 15.99 -7.44
C LEU A 459 -20.18 16.25 -7.78
N ALA A 460 -20.93 15.26 -8.28
CA ALA A 460 -22.30 15.46 -8.75
C ALA A 460 -23.26 15.99 -7.67
N THR A 461 -23.00 15.67 -6.41
CA THR A 461 -23.83 16.14 -5.27
C THR A 461 -23.42 17.53 -4.75
N ALA A 462 -22.31 18.09 -5.23
CA ALA A 462 -21.79 19.37 -4.75
C ALA A 462 -22.48 20.55 -5.45
N THR A 463 -22.92 21.54 -4.67
CA THR A 463 -23.66 22.72 -5.17
C THR A 463 -22.77 23.92 -5.47
N THR A 464 -21.47 23.84 -5.13
CA THR A 464 -20.54 24.97 -5.28
C THR A 464 -20.25 25.27 -6.76
N VAL A 465 -19.92 26.53 -7.05
CA VAL A 465 -19.55 26.97 -8.42
C VAL A 465 -18.29 26.21 -8.88
N ASN A 466 -17.28 26.10 -8.00
CA ASN A 466 -16.03 25.41 -8.32
C ASN A 466 -16.22 23.91 -8.61
N ALA A 467 -17.06 23.20 -7.87
CA ALA A 467 -17.33 21.79 -8.15
C ALA A 467 -17.94 21.60 -9.55
N ARG A 468 -18.86 22.49 -9.95
CA ARG A 468 -19.47 22.44 -11.29
C ARG A 468 -18.47 22.76 -12.41
N LEU A 469 -17.56 23.72 -12.20
CA LEU A 469 -16.47 23.99 -13.15
C LEU A 469 -15.51 22.81 -13.28
N ARG A 470 -15.17 22.15 -12.16
CA ARG A 470 -14.35 20.94 -12.16
C ARG A 470 -15.01 19.82 -12.98
N ARG A 471 -16.32 19.60 -12.81
CA ARG A 471 -17.08 18.63 -13.64
C ARG A 471 -17.02 18.97 -15.13
N ILE A 472 -17.18 20.24 -15.50
CA ILE A 472 -17.04 20.69 -16.90
C ILE A 472 -15.63 20.36 -17.43
N SER A 473 -14.58 20.68 -16.67
CA SER A 473 -13.19 20.37 -17.05
C SER A 473 -12.95 18.86 -17.20
N ASN A 474 -13.41 18.07 -16.24
CA ASN A 474 -13.27 16.61 -16.25
C ASN A 474 -13.99 15.97 -17.45
N ARG A 475 -15.23 16.37 -17.75
CA ARG A 475 -15.96 15.84 -18.93
C ARG A 475 -15.30 16.23 -20.25
N ARG A 476 -14.67 17.40 -20.36
CA ARG A 476 -13.86 17.77 -21.54
C ARG A 476 -12.68 16.79 -21.72
N ARG A 477 -11.99 16.46 -20.62
CA ARG A 477 -10.87 15.52 -20.62
C ARG A 477 -11.34 14.11 -21.01
N VAL A 478 -12.42 13.61 -20.42
CA VAL A 478 -13.03 12.31 -20.79
C VAL A 478 -13.36 12.23 -22.28
N ALA A 479 -14.03 13.25 -22.84
CA ALA A 479 -14.40 13.26 -24.26
C ALA A 479 -13.16 13.23 -25.18
N ARG A 480 -12.08 13.89 -24.76
CA ARG A 480 -10.80 13.91 -25.49
C ARG A 480 -10.13 12.53 -25.47
N ILE A 481 -10.15 11.82 -24.34
CA ILE A 481 -9.59 10.48 -24.23
C ILE A 481 -10.35 9.52 -25.16
N TYR A 482 -11.69 9.49 -25.09
CA TYR A 482 -12.49 8.65 -25.98
C TYR A 482 -12.21 8.91 -27.46
N LEU A 483 -12.04 10.16 -27.86
CA LEU A 483 -11.66 10.49 -29.24
C LEU A 483 -10.27 9.97 -29.63
N ASN A 484 -9.28 10.06 -28.73
CA ASN A 484 -7.94 9.54 -28.97
C ASN A 484 -7.92 8.01 -29.09
N GLU A 485 -8.79 7.32 -28.33
CA GLU A 485 -8.98 5.87 -28.38
C GLU A 485 -9.91 5.42 -29.54
N ASN A 486 -10.33 6.35 -30.41
CA ASN A 486 -11.26 6.11 -31.53
C ASN A 486 -12.68 5.65 -31.13
N GLU A 487 -13.11 5.94 -29.90
CA GLU A 487 -14.45 5.65 -29.39
C GLU A 487 -15.42 6.82 -29.63
N ALA A 488 -15.74 7.07 -30.91
CA ALA A 488 -16.52 8.25 -31.31
C ALA A 488 -17.94 8.31 -30.69
N ASP A 489 -18.59 7.17 -30.46
CA ASP A 489 -19.93 7.12 -29.87
C ASP A 489 -19.90 7.48 -28.37
N ALA A 490 -18.93 6.95 -27.62
CA ALA A 490 -18.71 7.30 -26.22
C ALA A 490 -18.35 8.78 -26.07
N ALA A 491 -17.44 9.28 -26.91
CA ALA A 491 -17.10 10.71 -26.95
C ALA A 491 -18.34 11.58 -27.22
N ASN A 492 -19.20 11.18 -28.15
CA ASN A 492 -20.42 11.93 -28.48
C ASN A 492 -21.41 11.97 -27.30
N GLN A 493 -21.56 10.86 -26.57
CA GLN A 493 -22.36 10.83 -25.35
C GLN A 493 -21.78 11.78 -24.28
N THR A 494 -20.47 11.72 -24.04
CA THR A 494 -19.79 12.61 -23.07
C THR A 494 -19.95 14.09 -23.43
N VAL A 495 -19.86 14.43 -24.71
CA VAL A 495 -20.10 15.79 -25.18
C VAL A 495 -21.54 16.24 -24.95
N GLY A 496 -22.52 15.34 -25.10
CA GLY A 496 -23.92 15.61 -24.73
C GLY A 496 -24.07 15.99 -23.25
N ASP A 497 -23.41 15.26 -22.36
CA ASP A 497 -23.41 15.56 -20.92
C ASP A 497 -22.72 16.89 -20.61
N LEU A 498 -21.58 17.16 -21.27
CA LEU A 498 -20.85 18.41 -21.14
C LEU A 498 -21.70 19.62 -21.55
N ILE A 499 -22.45 19.53 -22.65
CA ILE A 499 -23.39 20.58 -23.08
C ILE A 499 -24.45 20.85 -22.01
N LYS A 500 -25.00 19.79 -21.41
CA LYS A 500 -25.98 19.90 -20.34
C LYS A 500 -25.38 20.60 -19.11
N LEU A 501 -24.18 20.21 -18.68
CA LEU A 501 -23.48 20.84 -17.56
C LEU A 501 -23.23 22.34 -17.80
N ILE A 502 -22.78 22.72 -18.99
CA ILE A 502 -22.56 24.14 -19.34
C ILE A 502 -23.87 24.93 -19.33
N LYS A 503 -24.95 24.35 -19.86
CA LYS A 503 -26.28 24.97 -19.85
C LYS A 503 -26.78 25.17 -18.41
N ASP A 504 -26.74 24.12 -17.59
CA ASP A 504 -27.18 24.15 -16.19
C ASP A 504 -26.35 25.17 -15.38
N PHE A 505 -25.04 25.27 -15.65
CA PHE A 505 -24.18 26.28 -15.04
C PHE A 505 -24.63 27.70 -15.40
N ARG A 506 -24.91 27.98 -16.68
CA ARG A 506 -25.36 29.32 -17.12
C ARG A 506 -26.69 29.72 -16.48
N GLU A 507 -27.66 28.82 -16.42
CA GLU A 507 -28.97 29.08 -15.82
C GLU A 507 -28.87 29.42 -14.33
N THR A 508 -27.94 28.80 -13.62
CA THR A 508 -27.75 28.98 -12.17
C THR A 508 -26.72 30.05 -11.79
N SER A 509 -25.85 30.46 -12.73
CA SER A 509 -24.78 31.45 -12.54
C SER A 509 -25.28 32.87 -12.27
N VAL A 510 -26.47 33.23 -12.77
CA VAL A 510 -27.08 34.56 -12.58
C VAL A 510 -27.33 34.87 -11.10
N ALA A 511 -27.58 33.84 -10.29
CA ALA A 511 -27.79 33.96 -8.84
C ALA A 511 -26.48 33.88 -8.01
N ALA A 512 -25.36 33.44 -8.59
CA ALA A 512 -24.22 32.88 -7.84
C ALA A 512 -22.98 33.78 -7.69
N ARG A 513 -23.01 35.06 -8.08
CA ARG A 513 -21.84 35.99 -8.07
C ARG A 513 -20.57 35.33 -8.64
N VAL A 514 -20.64 34.87 -9.89
CA VAL A 514 -19.53 34.21 -10.61
C VAL A 514 -18.45 35.23 -10.99
N SER A 515 -17.17 34.89 -10.81
CA SER A 515 -16.05 35.76 -11.21
C SER A 515 -15.82 35.74 -12.73
N PRO A 516 -15.14 36.74 -13.30
CA PRO A 516 -14.75 36.73 -14.70
C PRO A 516 -13.96 35.46 -15.09
N GLU A 517 -13.02 35.02 -14.26
CA GLU A 517 -12.21 33.81 -14.49
C GLU A 517 -13.07 32.54 -14.51
N GLN A 518 -14.08 32.46 -13.63
CA GLN A 518 -15.01 31.32 -13.61
C GLN A 518 -15.93 31.30 -14.84
N LEU A 519 -16.31 32.46 -15.37
CA LEU A 519 -17.06 32.55 -16.62
C LEU A 519 -16.19 32.17 -17.82
N GLU A 520 -14.89 32.45 -17.77
CA GLU A 520 -13.92 32.06 -18.80
C GLU A 520 -13.83 30.54 -18.97
N GLU A 521 -13.74 29.78 -17.88
CA GLU A 521 -13.73 28.31 -17.92
C GLU A 521 -14.93 27.72 -18.66
N VAL A 522 -16.10 28.34 -18.52
CA VAL A 522 -17.32 27.94 -19.22
C VAL A 522 -17.24 28.25 -20.72
N ILE A 523 -16.70 29.42 -21.08
CA ILE A 523 -16.49 29.80 -22.48
C ILE A 523 -15.50 28.83 -23.15
N VAL A 524 -14.40 28.50 -22.47
CA VAL A 524 -13.43 27.50 -22.93
C VAL A 524 -14.13 26.17 -23.18
N GLY A 525 -14.94 25.69 -22.24
CA GLY A 525 -15.73 24.47 -22.41
C GLY A 525 -16.67 24.53 -23.62
N ASP A 526 -17.32 25.66 -23.86
CA ASP A 526 -18.26 25.85 -24.97
C ASP A 526 -17.59 25.86 -26.35
N VAL A 527 -16.36 26.40 -26.42
CA VAL A 527 -15.52 26.36 -27.63
C VAL A 527 -15.02 24.93 -27.86
N ASP A 528 -14.53 24.26 -26.82
CA ASP A 528 -14.01 22.89 -26.89
C ASP A 528 -15.10 21.88 -27.29
N VAL A 529 -16.35 22.05 -26.83
CA VAL A 529 -17.51 21.28 -27.34
C VAL A 529 -17.62 21.37 -28.86
N SER A 530 -17.42 22.55 -29.44
CA SER A 530 -17.54 22.75 -30.89
C SER A 530 -16.40 22.05 -31.63
N LEU A 531 -15.20 22.08 -31.06
CA LEU A 531 -14.04 21.34 -31.57
C LEU A 531 -14.28 19.82 -31.50
N LEU A 532 -14.66 19.30 -30.32
CA LEU A 532 -14.93 17.87 -30.08
C LEU A 532 -16.02 17.34 -31.01
N ARG A 533 -17.16 18.03 -31.13
CA ARG A 533 -18.25 17.63 -32.06
C ARG A 533 -17.78 17.63 -33.50
N GLY A 534 -17.01 18.64 -33.90
CA GLY A 534 -16.45 18.71 -35.25
C GLY A 534 -15.52 17.53 -35.54
N GLU A 535 -14.70 17.11 -34.58
CA GLU A 535 -13.80 15.96 -34.71
C GLU A 535 -14.56 14.62 -34.74
N ILE A 536 -15.56 14.44 -33.86
CA ILE A 536 -16.46 13.27 -33.89
C ILE A 536 -17.11 13.13 -35.28
N LEU A 537 -17.69 14.21 -35.79
CA LEU A 537 -18.34 14.23 -37.11
C LEU A 537 -17.35 13.98 -38.25
N HIS A 538 -16.10 14.42 -38.10
CA HIS A 538 -15.05 14.15 -39.08
C HIS A 538 -14.74 12.64 -39.14
N VAL A 539 -14.54 12.00 -37.98
CA VAL A 539 -14.30 10.56 -37.85
C VAL A 539 -15.49 9.74 -38.38
N GLN A 540 -16.72 10.20 -38.15
CA GLN A 540 -17.94 9.58 -38.67
C GLN A 540 -18.19 9.81 -40.18
N GLY A 541 -17.29 10.49 -40.89
CA GLY A 541 -17.42 10.71 -42.34
C GLY A 541 -18.43 11.78 -42.73
N HIS A 542 -18.66 12.78 -41.87
CA HIS A 542 -19.56 13.91 -42.12
C HIS A 542 -18.80 15.26 -42.18
N PRO A 543 -17.93 15.47 -43.18
CA PRO A 543 -17.01 16.60 -43.21
C PRO A 543 -17.71 17.96 -43.33
N GLU A 544 -18.87 18.06 -43.98
CA GLU A 544 -19.64 19.31 -44.05
C GLU A 544 -20.17 19.75 -42.69
N LYS A 545 -20.69 18.79 -41.90
CA LYS A 545 -21.17 19.05 -40.55
C LYS A 545 -20.00 19.37 -39.62
N SER A 546 -18.87 18.68 -39.78
CA SER A 546 -17.63 18.94 -39.05
C SER A 546 -17.16 20.39 -39.21
N VAL A 547 -17.04 20.87 -40.45
CA VAL A 547 -16.64 22.27 -40.76
C VAL A 547 -17.63 23.27 -40.16
N LYS A 548 -18.93 22.97 -40.17
CA LYS A 548 -19.96 23.84 -39.55
C LYS A 548 -19.74 23.99 -38.04
N GLU A 549 -19.39 22.92 -37.33
CA GLU A 549 -19.08 22.97 -35.90
C GLU A 549 -17.79 23.75 -35.63
N PHE A 550 -16.73 23.55 -36.43
CA PHE A 550 -15.48 24.32 -36.27
C PHE A 550 -15.68 25.83 -36.48
N ARG A 551 -16.40 26.24 -37.53
CA ARG A 551 -16.77 27.66 -37.74
C ARG A 551 -17.63 28.19 -36.59
N GLY A 552 -18.50 27.35 -36.02
CA GLY A 552 -19.27 27.67 -34.82
C GLY A 552 -18.39 27.94 -33.60
N GLY A 553 -17.35 27.14 -33.41
CA GLY A 553 -16.34 27.33 -32.36
C GLY A 553 -15.60 28.66 -32.49
N LEU A 554 -15.20 29.04 -33.71
CA LEU A 554 -14.51 30.31 -33.95
C LEU A 554 -15.38 31.53 -33.62
N ARG A 555 -16.68 31.52 -33.98
CA ARG A 555 -17.61 32.60 -33.59
C ARG A 555 -17.69 32.76 -32.07
N LYS A 556 -17.70 31.65 -31.33
CA LYS A 556 -17.70 31.70 -29.85
C LYS A 556 -16.40 32.29 -29.29
N VAL A 557 -15.26 32.06 -29.95
CA VAL A 557 -13.99 32.70 -29.59
C VAL A 557 -14.05 34.21 -29.83
N GLU A 558 -14.62 34.65 -30.95
CA GLU A 558 -14.79 36.08 -31.28
C GLU A 558 -15.74 36.81 -30.33
N GLU A 559 -16.78 36.12 -29.86
CA GLU A 559 -17.76 36.63 -28.88
C GLU A 559 -17.21 36.66 -27.44
N ALA A 560 -16.05 36.03 -27.17
CA ALA A 560 -15.46 35.98 -25.85
C ALA A 560 -14.90 37.36 -25.43
N PRO A 561 -14.95 37.74 -24.13
CA PRO A 561 -14.43 39.03 -23.68
C PRO A 561 -12.94 39.19 -23.97
N ALA A 562 -12.48 40.42 -24.26
CA ALA A 562 -11.09 40.69 -24.65
C ALA A 562 -10.09 40.47 -23.49
N GLY A 563 -9.02 39.72 -23.74
CA GLY A 563 -7.93 39.44 -22.78
C GLY A 563 -7.01 38.30 -23.28
N PHE A 564 -5.75 38.27 -22.82
CA PHE A 564 -4.82 37.18 -23.17
C PHE A 564 -5.20 35.90 -22.41
N ARG A 565 -5.63 34.87 -23.14
CA ARG A 565 -6.12 33.60 -22.58
C ARG A 565 -5.45 32.40 -23.26
N PRO A 566 -4.46 31.76 -22.59
CA PRO A 566 -3.69 30.68 -23.21
C PRO A 566 -4.52 29.53 -23.75
N GLU A 567 -5.55 29.09 -23.03
CA GLU A 567 -6.39 27.97 -23.46
C GLU A 567 -7.30 28.30 -24.64
N LEU A 568 -7.91 29.49 -24.67
CA LEU A 568 -8.71 29.91 -25.83
C LEU A 568 -7.83 30.10 -27.08
N LEU A 569 -6.62 30.62 -26.93
CA LEU A 569 -5.66 30.71 -28.04
C LEU A 569 -5.28 29.32 -28.58
N ARG A 570 -5.12 28.32 -27.69
CA ARG A 570 -4.91 26.93 -28.09
C ARG A 570 -6.10 26.37 -28.87
N LEU A 571 -7.32 26.55 -28.37
CA LEU A 571 -8.54 26.10 -29.06
C LEU A 571 -8.76 26.82 -30.39
N GLN A 572 -8.46 28.12 -30.45
CA GLN A 572 -8.50 28.91 -31.69
C GLN A 572 -7.51 28.36 -32.73
N TYR A 573 -6.27 28.03 -32.31
CA TYR A 573 -5.30 27.36 -33.15
C TYR A 573 -5.85 26.02 -33.68
N ASP A 574 -6.39 25.18 -32.80
CA ASP A 574 -6.90 23.85 -33.17
C ASP A 574 -8.05 23.97 -34.19
N LEU A 575 -9.01 24.87 -33.95
CA LEU A 575 -10.13 25.12 -34.86
C LEU A 575 -9.68 25.60 -36.24
N HIS A 576 -8.79 26.59 -36.31
CA HIS A 576 -8.24 27.08 -37.57
C HIS A 576 -7.40 26.02 -38.29
N SER A 577 -6.62 25.23 -37.56
CA SER A 577 -5.81 24.13 -38.10
C SER A 577 -6.68 23.04 -38.73
N ARG A 578 -7.82 22.68 -38.10
CA ARG A 578 -8.79 21.74 -38.68
C ARG A 578 -9.45 22.29 -39.94
N LEU A 579 -9.82 23.56 -39.95
CA LEU A 579 -10.42 24.21 -41.13
C LEU A 579 -9.44 24.35 -42.29
N ALA A 580 -8.17 24.68 -42.03
CA ALA A 580 -7.12 24.76 -43.04
C ALA A 580 -6.85 23.42 -43.73
N LYS A 581 -7.11 22.30 -43.04
CA LYS A 581 -6.92 20.93 -43.57
C LYS A 581 -8.21 20.30 -44.08
N ALA A 582 -9.33 21.03 -44.08
CA ALA A 582 -10.60 20.50 -44.53
C ALA A 582 -10.61 20.26 -46.05
N PRO A 583 -11.48 19.36 -46.57
CA PRO A 583 -11.59 19.12 -48.00
C PRO A 583 -11.89 20.40 -48.79
N VAL A 584 -11.16 20.62 -49.89
CA VAL A 584 -11.27 21.81 -50.76
C VAL A 584 -12.70 22.05 -51.29
N GLN A 585 -13.50 20.99 -51.40
CA GLN A 585 -14.90 21.08 -51.82
C GLN A 585 -15.80 21.80 -50.79
N ILE A 586 -15.36 21.89 -49.53
CA ILE A 586 -16.14 22.40 -48.40
C ILE A 586 -15.56 23.73 -47.88
N VAL A 587 -14.23 23.78 -47.74
CA VAL A 587 -13.48 25.00 -47.41
C VAL A 587 -12.67 25.36 -48.64
N GLY A 588 -12.99 26.51 -49.24
CA GLY A 588 -12.34 26.95 -50.47
C GLY A 588 -10.84 27.16 -50.28
N ILE A 589 -10.06 27.09 -51.37
CA ILE A 589 -8.59 27.22 -51.32
C ILE A 589 -8.14 28.51 -50.61
N GLU A 590 -8.78 29.64 -50.91
CA GLU A 590 -8.49 30.94 -50.28
C GLU A 590 -8.87 30.95 -48.79
N GLU A 591 -10.00 30.35 -48.42
CA GLU A 591 -10.47 30.27 -47.04
C GLU A 591 -9.55 29.36 -46.19
N ALA A 592 -9.13 28.22 -46.74
CA ALA A 592 -8.19 27.31 -46.09
C ALA A 592 -6.84 27.99 -45.84
N ALA A 593 -6.38 28.81 -46.78
CA ALA A 593 -5.15 29.58 -46.63
C ALA A 593 -5.27 30.68 -45.57
N ASP A 594 -6.38 31.42 -45.50
CA ASP A 594 -6.63 32.38 -44.42
C ASP A 594 -6.62 31.67 -43.06
N HIS A 595 -7.34 30.55 -42.93
CA HIS A 595 -7.33 29.77 -41.68
C HIS A 595 -5.94 29.26 -41.30
N ALA A 596 -5.10 28.88 -42.26
CA ALA A 596 -3.71 28.53 -41.96
C ALA A 596 -2.91 29.72 -41.39
N ILE A 597 -3.11 30.94 -41.90
CA ILE A 597 -2.50 32.16 -41.36
C ILE A 597 -3.01 32.46 -39.95
N GLN A 598 -4.34 32.39 -39.75
CA GLN A 598 -4.94 32.66 -38.43
C GLN A 598 -4.53 31.63 -37.39
N ALA A 599 -4.36 30.36 -37.76
CA ALA A 599 -3.82 29.33 -36.87
C ALA A 599 -2.45 29.77 -36.32
N VAL A 600 -1.51 30.13 -37.20
CA VAL A 600 -0.16 30.57 -36.77
C VAL A 600 -0.22 31.80 -35.87
N ARG A 601 -1.11 32.76 -36.15
CA ARG A 601 -1.29 33.96 -35.33
C ARG A 601 -1.84 33.66 -33.93
N ALA A 602 -2.66 32.62 -33.80
CA ALA A 602 -3.21 32.18 -32.52
C ALA A 602 -2.18 31.46 -31.63
N VAL A 603 -1.03 31.04 -32.17
CA VAL A 603 0.01 30.32 -31.39
C VAL A 603 0.63 31.25 -30.34
N SER A 604 0.44 30.90 -29.07
CA SER A 604 1.19 31.51 -27.97
C SER A 604 2.64 30.98 -27.94
N TRP A 605 3.62 31.86 -28.13
CA TRP A 605 5.05 31.50 -28.18
C TRP A 605 5.67 31.23 -26.80
N SER A 606 4.91 31.40 -25.72
CA SER A 606 5.32 31.02 -24.36
C SER A 606 4.98 29.56 -23.99
N GLY A 607 4.27 28.80 -24.84
CA GLY A 607 3.93 27.39 -24.53
C GLY A 607 3.30 26.53 -25.65
N GLY A 608 2.85 27.10 -26.78
CA GLY A 608 2.14 26.39 -27.86
C GLY A 608 2.99 26.00 -29.08
N THR A 609 4.30 26.22 -29.05
CA THR A 609 5.19 26.10 -30.22
C THR A 609 5.29 24.69 -30.80
N ASN A 610 5.11 23.65 -29.99
CA ASN A 610 5.19 22.26 -30.44
C ASN A 610 4.07 21.90 -31.42
N ALA A 611 2.86 22.40 -31.23
CA ALA A 611 1.71 22.11 -32.09
C ALA A 611 1.91 22.71 -33.50
N LEU A 612 2.40 23.95 -33.58
CA LEU A 612 2.76 24.60 -34.84
C LEU A 612 3.84 23.82 -35.58
N VAL A 613 4.90 23.42 -34.89
CA VAL A 613 6.03 22.70 -35.50
C VAL A 613 5.55 21.38 -36.13
N VAL A 614 4.72 20.62 -35.43
CA VAL A 614 4.18 19.34 -35.91
C VAL A 614 3.30 19.52 -37.16
N HIS A 615 2.48 20.57 -37.21
CA HIS A 615 1.50 20.77 -38.28
C HIS A 615 1.93 21.79 -39.35
N PHE A 616 3.13 22.36 -39.25
CA PHE A 616 3.61 23.41 -40.14
C PHE A 616 3.54 23.00 -41.62
N VAL A 617 3.94 21.78 -41.96
CA VAL A 617 3.90 21.27 -43.34
C VAL A 617 2.50 21.31 -43.91
N ASP A 618 1.50 20.85 -43.16
CA ASP A 618 0.11 20.80 -43.62
C ASP A 618 -0.47 22.22 -43.79
N LEU A 619 -0.20 23.12 -42.84
CA LEU A 619 -0.64 24.51 -42.91
C LEU A 619 0.05 25.26 -44.06
N ALA A 620 1.34 24.99 -44.29
CA ALA A 620 2.10 25.55 -45.39
C ALA A 620 1.58 25.06 -46.75
N GLN A 621 1.10 23.81 -46.86
CA GLN A 621 0.44 23.31 -48.07
C GLN A 621 -0.85 24.07 -48.37
N ALA A 622 -1.66 24.39 -47.34
CA ALA A 622 -2.89 25.15 -47.53
C ALA A 622 -2.62 26.56 -48.11
N VAL A 623 -1.56 27.25 -47.67
CA VAL A 623 -1.21 28.59 -48.18
C VAL A 623 -0.48 28.58 -49.52
N LEU A 624 0.11 27.44 -49.92
CA LEU A 624 0.73 27.28 -51.24
C LEU A 624 -0.30 26.99 -52.34
N ALA A 625 -1.47 26.43 -51.98
CA ALA A 625 -2.52 26.04 -52.92
C ALA A 625 -3.12 27.19 -53.75
N PRO A 626 -3.38 28.40 -53.20
CA PRO A 626 -3.83 29.57 -53.98
C PRO A 626 -2.85 30.04 -55.06
N ARG A 627 -1.55 29.72 -54.91
CA ARG A 627 -0.44 30.25 -55.73
C ARG A 627 -0.31 31.78 -55.69
N ASP A 628 -0.67 32.38 -54.56
CA ASP A 628 -0.50 33.80 -54.28
C ASP A 628 0.67 34.03 -53.32
N ALA A 629 1.70 34.72 -53.79
CA ALA A 629 2.89 35.02 -52.99
C ALA A 629 2.59 35.89 -51.75
N SER A 630 1.54 36.72 -51.78
CA SER A 630 1.14 37.56 -50.64
C SER A 630 0.62 36.74 -49.47
N ILE A 631 -0.13 35.66 -49.75
CA ILE A 631 -0.65 34.73 -48.74
C ILE A 631 0.51 33.94 -48.10
N VAL A 632 1.43 33.43 -48.92
CA VAL A 632 2.65 32.77 -48.42
C VAL A 632 3.50 33.71 -47.56
N PHE A 633 3.59 34.99 -47.95
CA PHE A 633 4.27 36.02 -47.17
C PHE A 633 3.60 36.23 -45.81
N ASP A 634 2.29 36.41 -45.74
CA ASP A 634 1.59 36.64 -44.48
C ASP A 634 1.69 35.45 -43.53
N PHE A 635 1.63 34.22 -44.06
CA PHE A 635 1.84 32.99 -43.29
C PHE A 635 3.25 32.90 -42.71
N LEU A 636 4.27 33.08 -43.55
CA LEU A 636 5.66 33.01 -43.11
C LEU A 636 6.05 34.17 -42.21
N ASP A 637 5.46 35.35 -42.39
CA ASP A 637 5.67 36.48 -41.48
C ASP A 637 5.06 36.21 -40.10
N ALA A 638 3.88 35.58 -40.05
CA ALA A 638 3.30 35.14 -38.78
C ALA A 638 4.16 34.04 -38.11
N ALA A 639 4.73 33.11 -38.89
CA ALA A 639 5.49 31.97 -38.37
C ALA A 639 6.93 32.33 -37.97
N PHE A 640 7.63 33.13 -38.78
CA PHE A 640 9.07 33.38 -38.70
C PHE A 640 9.45 34.86 -38.64
N GLY A 641 8.49 35.79 -38.59
CA GLY A 641 8.77 37.23 -38.63
C GLY A 641 9.53 37.81 -37.42
N ASP A 642 9.68 37.03 -36.35
CA ASP A 642 10.43 37.40 -35.14
C ASP A 642 11.60 36.41 -34.94
N GLU A 643 12.83 36.92 -35.04
CA GLU A 643 14.07 36.12 -35.10
C GLU A 643 14.32 35.26 -33.84
N ARG A 644 13.61 35.53 -32.74
CA ARG A 644 13.73 34.78 -31.48
C ARG A 644 12.79 33.59 -31.38
N ARG A 645 11.94 33.35 -32.39
CA ARG A 645 10.84 32.37 -32.32
C ARG A 645 11.20 31.01 -32.94
N GLY A 646 11.09 29.95 -32.13
CA GLY A 646 10.83 28.59 -32.63
C GLY A 646 11.95 27.84 -33.35
N HIS A 647 13.07 28.46 -33.73
CA HIS A 647 14.08 27.81 -34.59
C HIS A 647 14.61 26.50 -34.02
N ALA A 648 14.88 26.47 -32.70
CA ALA A 648 15.36 25.27 -32.02
C ALA A 648 14.30 24.16 -32.04
N GLN A 649 13.03 24.49 -31.86
CA GLN A 649 11.91 23.54 -31.88
C GLN A 649 11.75 22.92 -33.28
N PHE A 650 11.76 23.73 -34.34
CA PHE A 650 11.74 23.25 -35.73
C PHE A 650 12.95 22.33 -36.03
N ALA A 651 14.15 22.77 -35.66
CA ALA A 651 15.37 21.99 -35.82
C ALA A 651 15.33 20.65 -35.04
N ASN A 652 14.79 20.66 -33.83
CA ASN A 652 14.68 19.48 -32.98
C ASN A 652 13.60 18.49 -33.42
N TYR A 653 12.53 18.95 -34.08
CA TYR A 653 11.47 18.08 -34.59
C TYR A 653 11.84 17.49 -35.96
N TYR A 654 12.09 18.36 -36.95
CA TYR A 654 12.40 17.92 -38.32
C TYR A 654 13.80 17.32 -38.43
N GLY A 655 14.75 17.68 -37.55
CA GLY A 655 16.10 17.11 -37.52
C GLY A 655 16.22 15.74 -36.84
N ARG A 656 15.10 15.07 -36.49
CA ARG A 656 15.11 13.70 -35.92
C ARG A 656 15.21 12.62 -36.99
N HIS A 657 14.45 12.77 -38.08
CA HIS A 657 14.32 11.76 -39.12
C HIS A 657 14.51 12.37 -40.52
N PRO A 658 15.26 11.72 -41.42
CA PRO A 658 15.49 12.25 -42.77
C PRO A 658 14.20 12.46 -43.58
N ARG A 659 13.22 11.56 -43.44
CA ARG A 659 11.96 11.65 -44.19
C ARG A 659 11.18 12.92 -43.87
N THR A 660 11.05 13.26 -42.58
CA THR A 660 10.34 14.47 -42.15
C THR A 660 11.11 15.73 -42.55
N ALA A 661 12.45 15.72 -42.45
CA ALA A 661 13.29 16.81 -42.93
C ALA A 661 13.14 17.05 -44.44
N THR A 662 13.14 16.00 -45.27
CA THR A 662 12.95 16.11 -46.72
C THR A 662 11.61 16.76 -47.07
N VAL A 663 10.52 16.33 -46.44
CA VAL A 663 9.18 16.92 -46.68
C VAL A 663 9.18 18.40 -46.28
N PHE A 664 9.73 18.73 -45.12
CA PHE A 664 9.83 20.10 -44.63
C PHE A 664 10.65 21.01 -45.55
N LEU A 665 11.84 20.57 -45.98
CA LEU A 665 12.70 21.32 -46.89
C LEU A 665 12.05 21.55 -48.25
N LYS A 666 11.31 20.55 -48.78
CA LYS A 666 10.53 20.72 -50.03
C LYS A 666 9.47 21.80 -49.89
N ILE A 667 8.75 21.83 -48.77
CA ILE A 667 7.75 22.87 -48.50
C ILE A 667 8.41 24.24 -48.38
N LEU A 668 9.51 24.37 -47.62
CA LEU A 668 10.25 25.63 -47.55
C LEU A 668 10.74 26.09 -48.92
N THR A 669 11.21 25.17 -49.76
CA THR A 669 11.64 25.45 -51.14
C THR A 669 10.49 26.01 -51.97
N GLN A 670 9.30 25.43 -51.88
CA GLN A 670 8.11 25.93 -52.59
C GLN A 670 7.70 27.32 -52.10
N CYS A 671 7.71 27.56 -50.78
CA CYS A 671 7.44 28.89 -50.24
C CYS A 671 8.48 29.91 -50.68
N ALA A 672 9.77 29.55 -50.68
CA ALA A 672 10.85 30.43 -51.13
C ALA A 672 10.71 30.81 -52.61
N LYS A 673 10.30 29.87 -53.48
CA LYS A 673 10.03 30.17 -54.90
C LYS A 673 8.93 31.22 -55.06
N GLN A 674 7.82 31.10 -54.33
CA GLN A 674 6.75 32.10 -54.42
C GLN A 674 7.19 33.45 -53.83
N LEU A 675 7.85 33.45 -52.68
CA LEU A 675 8.37 34.67 -52.05
C LEU A 675 9.40 35.41 -52.90
N SER A 676 10.25 34.70 -53.65
CA SER A 676 11.28 35.31 -54.50
C SER A 676 10.73 36.22 -55.60
N THR A 677 9.42 36.11 -55.91
CA THR A 677 8.74 36.98 -56.87
C THR A 677 8.40 38.36 -56.29
N MET A 678 8.50 38.55 -54.96
CA MET A 678 8.13 39.78 -54.26
C MET A 678 9.34 40.65 -53.95
N GLN A 679 9.28 41.94 -54.29
CA GLN A 679 10.30 42.92 -53.92
C GLN A 679 9.95 43.66 -52.62
N ARG A 680 10.12 43.00 -51.47
CA ARG A 680 9.93 43.60 -50.14
C ARG A 680 11.15 43.35 -49.24
N PRO A 681 11.68 44.33 -48.48
CA PRO A 681 12.81 44.12 -47.56
C PRO A 681 12.55 43.02 -46.53
N ARG A 682 11.31 42.89 -46.07
CA ARG A 682 10.88 41.88 -45.11
C ARG A 682 10.94 40.45 -45.66
N VAL A 683 10.89 40.26 -46.99
CA VAL A 683 11.07 38.94 -47.62
C VAL A 683 12.49 38.43 -47.42
N GLN A 684 13.50 39.30 -47.53
CA GLN A 684 14.90 38.90 -47.31
C GLN A 684 15.13 38.42 -45.87
N LEU A 685 14.46 39.06 -44.90
CA LEU A 685 14.48 38.61 -43.51
C LEU A 685 13.89 37.21 -43.37
N LEU A 686 12.68 36.96 -43.91
CA LEU A 686 12.03 35.66 -43.82
C LEU A 686 12.84 34.55 -44.51
N LEU A 687 13.40 34.83 -45.70
CA LEU A 687 14.28 33.89 -46.39
C LEU A 687 15.54 33.58 -45.57
N ARG A 688 16.13 34.56 -44.87
CA ARG A 688 17.24 34.33 -43.95
C ARG A 688 16.83 33.46 -42.76
N GLN A 689 15.63 33.66 -42.20
CA GLN A 689 15.13 32.82 -41.12
C GLN A 689 14.89 31.38 -41.58
N MET A 690 14.26 31.20 -42.75
CA MET A 690 14.10 29.88 -43.37
C MET A 690 15.44 29.18 -43.60
N ALA A 691 16.45 29.90 -44.10
CA ALA A 691 17.80 29.37 -44.26
C ALA A 691 18.42 28.93 -42.93
N THR A 692 18.24 29.73 -41.89
CA THR A 692 18.74 29.43 -40.54
C THR A 692 18.11 28.15 -40.00
N ILE A 693 16.79 28.03 -40.08
CA ILE A 693 16.06 26.83 -39.62
C ILE A 693 16.48 25.60 -40.44
N ALA A 694 16.54 25.71 -41.77
CA ALA A 694 16.90 24.61 -42.65
C ALA A 694 18.32 24.10 -42.38
N ASN A 695 19.28 25.00 -42.17
CA ASN A 695 20.65 24.66 -41.75
C ASN A 695 20.68 23.95 -40.39
N LEU A 696 19.90 24.42 -39.40
CA LEU A 696 19.82 23.79 -38.08
C LEU A 696 19.20 22.38 -38.14
N VAL A 697 18.17 22.18 -38.96
CA VAL A 697 17.56 20.86 -39.22
C VAL A 697 18.60 19.89 -39.80
N TYR A 698 19.32 20.31 -40.84
CA TYR A 698 20.35 19.49 -41.46
C TYR A 698 21.51 19.19 -40.50
N ALA A 699 21.98 20.20 -39.77
CA ALA A 699 23.02 20.06 -38.76
C ALA A 699 22.70 18.98 -37.71
N ASN A 700 21.43 18.89 -37.28
CA ASN A 700 20.98 17.86 -36.34
C ASN A 700 21.05 16.44 -36.93
N LEU A 701 20.76 16.28 -38.23
CA LEU A 701 20.88 15.00 -38.94
C LEU A 701 22.33 14.64 -39.25
N ASP A 702 23.16 15.60 -39.66
CA ASP A 702 24.59 15.39 -39.96
C ASP A 702 25.37 14.91 -38.72
N ARG A 703 25.02 15.42 -37.53
CA ARG A 703 25.54 14.91 -36.24
C ARG A 703 25.25 13.41 -36.02
N LYS A 704 24.23 12.87 -36.68
CA LYS A 704 23.76 11.48 -36.61
C LYS A 704 24.06 10.68 -37.89
N LYS A 705 24.93 11.18 -38.78
CA LYS A 705 25.20 10.57 -40.10
C LYS A 705 25.58 9.08 -40.08
N HIS A 706 26.28 8.64 -39.03
CA HIS A 706 26.68 7.24 -38.87
C HIS A 706 25.51 6.29 -38.60
N THR A 707 24.37 6.80 -38.14
CA THR A 707 23.16 6.01 -37.82
C THR A 707 22.10 6.09 -38.92
N ILE A 708 22.10 7.17 -39.72
CA ILE A 708 21.06 7.50 -40.70
C ILE A 708 21.34 6.94 -42.11
N GLY A 709 22.59 6.56 -42.37
CA GLY A 709 23.06 6.09 -43.68
C GLY A 709 23.42 7.25 -44.61
N GLU A 710 24.58 7.16 -45.27
CA GLU A 710 25.13 8.26 -46.09
C GLU A 710 24.23 8.63 -47.27
N LYS A 711 23.61 7.66 -47.94
CA LYS A 711 22.72 7.90 -49.09
C LYS A 711 21.52 8.77 -48.71
N THR A 712 20.87 8.47 -47.57
CA THR A 712 19.72 9.24 -47.08
C THR A 712 20.09 10.66 -46.71
N LEU A 713 21.30 10.87 -46.17
CA LEU A 713 21.80 12.20 -45.83
C LEU A 713 22.10 13.04 -47.08
N VAL A 714 22.60 12.39 -48.15
CA VAL A 714 22.80 13.04 -49.47
C VAL A 714 21.47 13.54 -50.03
N ASP A 715 20.41 12.73 -49.99
CA ASP A 715 19.08 13.14 -50.47
C ASP A 715 18.53 14.36 -49.69
N VAL A 716 18.69 14.39 -48.36
CA VAL A 716 18.30 15.57 -47.56
C VAL A 716 19.14 16.78 -47.90
N ARG A 717 20.44 16.57 -48.16
CA ARG A 717 21.38 17.64 -48.56
C ARG A 717 20.99 18.26 -49.89
N GLU A 718 20.58 17.46 -50.87
CA GLU A 718 20.11 17.96 -52.17
C GLU A 718 18.93 18.93 -52.01
N HIS A 719 17.94 18.58 -51.19
CA HIS A 719 16.80 19.48 -50.92
C HIS A 719 17.18 20.75 -50.15
N LEU A 720 18.22 20.70 -49.31
CA LEU A 720 18.75 21.91 -48.67
C LEU A 720 19.47 22.82 -49.69
N LEU A 721 20.20 22.23 -50.64
CA LEU A 721 20.86 22.96 -51.71
C LEU A 721 19.85 23.62 -52.65
N ASP A 722 18.78 22.91 -53.03
CA ASP A 722 17.68 23.46 -53.83
C ASP A 722 17.09 24.74 -53.19
N LEU A 723 16.84 24.69 -51.86
CA LEU A 723 16.38 25.84 -51.10
C LEU A 723 17.42 26.97 -51.10
N GLY A 724 18.68 26.63 -50.89
CA GLY A 724 19.80 27.58 -50.85
C GLY A 724 19.99 28.34 -52.16
N GLU A 725 19.87 27.67 -53.31
CA GLU A 725 19.97 28.30 -54.63
C GLU A 725 18.92 29.39 -54.82
N ILE A 726 17.66 29.13 -54.45
CA ILE A 726 16.56 30.10 -54.55
C ILE A 726 16.81 31.30 -53.64
N ILE A 727 17.27 31.06 -52.41
CA ILE A 727 17.55 32.11 -51.43
C ILE A 727 18.70 33.02 -51.89
N GLN A 728 19.77 32.43 -52.45
CA GLN A 728 20.91 33.17 -52.98
C GLN A 728 20.55 34.03 -54.20
N GLN A 729 19.64 33.58 -55.06
CA GLN A 729 19.16 34.34 -56.23
C GLN A 729 18.51 35.68 -55.85
N VAL A 730 17.97 35.81 -54.63
CA VAL A 730 17.32 37.02 -54.11
C VAL A 730 18.30 37.89 -53.29
N GLY A 731 19.60 37.57 -53.32
CA GLY A 731 20.66 38.35 -52.66
C GLY A 731 20.79 38.09 -51.16
N VAL A 732 20.21 37.01 -50.65
CA VAL A 732 20.37 36.59 -49.24
C VAL A 732 21.50 35.56 -49.15
N PRO A 733 22.55 35.80 -48.33
CA PRO A 733 23.62 34.84 -48.14
C PRO A 733 23.09 33.52 -47.58
N PHE A 734 23.47 32.41 -48.20
CA PHE A 734 23.19 31.06 -47.71
C PHE A 734 24.51 30.31 -47.56
N GLU A 735 25.02 30.24 -46.33
CA GLU A 735 26.23 29.49 -46.00
C GLU A 735 25.86 28.15 -45.37
N PHE A 736 26.49 27.08 -45.86
CA PHE A 736 26.27 25.73 -45.36
C PHE A 736 27.10 25.50 -44.09
N ILE A 737 26.43 25.37 -42.95
CA ILE A 737 27.10 25.08 -41.68
C ILE A 737 27.34 23.58 -41.57
N SER A 738 28.51 23.10 -42.00
CA SER A 738 28.98 21.75 -41.64
C SER A 738 29.47 21.78 -40.19
N ILE A 739 28.75 21.09 -39.29
CA ILE A 739 29.19 20.95 -37.90
C ILE A 739 30.31 19.90 -37.85
N SER A 740 31.51 20.34 -38.17
CA SER A 740 32.74 19.61 -37.82
C SER A 740 32.79 19.52 -36.29
N ARG A 741 32.68 18.31 -35.70
CA ARG A 741 32.93 18.14 -34.26
C ARG A 741 34.34 18.69 -33.93
N PRO A 742 34.55 19.38 -32.80
CA PRO A 742 35.90 19.50 -32.27
C PRO A 742 36.44 18.08 -32.06
N ARG A 743 37.59 17.78 -32.68
CA ARG A 743 38.29 16.50 -32.47
C ARG A 743 38.50 16.35 -30.95
N ARG A 744 38.07 15.22 -30.37
CA ARG A 744 38.48 14.85 -29.00
C ARG A 744 40.01 14.96 -28.96
N PRO A 745 40.62 15.64 -27.97
CA PRO A 745 42.06 15.58 -27.81
C PRO A 745 42.46 14.11 -27.65
N ARG A 746 43.46 13.67 -28.42
CA ARG A 746 44.04 12.34 -28.22
C ARG A 746 44.58 12.28 -26.78
N PRO A 747 44.35 11.20 -26.03
CA PRO A 747 45.04 11.04 -24.76
C PRO A 747 46.55 11.04 -25.04
N GLN A 748 47.27 11.93 -24.37
CA GLN A 748 48.73 11.92 -24.29
C GLN A 748 49.17 10.93 -23.22
#